data_AF-A0A0F8U3Q2-F1
#
_entry.id   AF-A0A0F8U3Q2-F1
#
_cell.length_a   1.000
_cell.length_b   1.000
_cell.length_c   1.000
_cell.angle_alpha   90.00
_cell.angle_beta   90.00
_cell.angle_gamma   90.00
#
_symmetry.space_group_name_H-M   'P 1'
#
loop_
_entity.id
_entity.type
_entity.pdbx_description
1 polymer ?
#
loop_
_entity_poly.entity_id
_entity_poly.type
_entity_poly.pdbx_seq_one_letter_code
_entity_poly.pdbx_strand_id
1 'polypeptide(L)'
;MPLIIAATGKQRRKVRFPSASHAAQPGKGEDKIGRFRDRLPASSRTLPASTYQDSRNQHARMDDPLVHPGIPTLFTEPPRIHDALITETTEVQDETVNKCLPFLKGIHANQQDPLNRHGVPPLKRDEHISYLYDSLEDYPASFVGLDASRPWMVYWALAGLCLLGEDVSKYRERAISSFQPMQNPTGGFGGGHGQISHCASSYAAVLSLAMVGGEEAFRLIDRREMWRWLGRLKQPDGASHSARAGKKTGAYCAMVIISLLGLPLSLPPEAKARQSGLETFTSGLSEYLSRCQTFEGGISGSPGSEAHGAYAFCALACLCILGQPEVTVPRSMDISLLLSWLSSRQYAPEGGFSGRTNKLVDGCYSHWVGSCWPLIQSALNGTQPAAAARPPPADNLYSREGLTRYILACCQSKNGGLRDKPGKHPDSYHTCYTLTGLSSVQYRHYHTDSSSISQGEFSSAFSWKYLPVFESDGQGSDINVFGENDRLMAFHPLFVIPHKAAERMRLWARSNASGVIAGILCSIKGFEAANTDPISSYGTDSIGHPLVFKMYYVLYLASLCRRRRWPEPLYESHASTTGYTCIVRVNNREYQTDVVCDSETLAQENAAMRAYLICRNFSVNDGKCPVGHDNGGVVQGIPVAIGTGRRVRYGDEIDMSTSEGSRSGGSSPESYEGGRMGLDRRSIGPSRALAFSSRNL
;
A
#
# COMPACT_ATOMS: atom_id res chain seq x y z
N MET A 1 -19.08 22.89 -36.46
CA MET A 1 -17.89 22.66 -35.61
C MET A 1 -16.89 21.86 -36.43
N PRO A 2 -15.59 22.22 -36.43
CA PRO A 2 -14.63 21.62 -37.35
C PRO A 2 -14.28 20.18 -36.96
N LEU A 3 -14.19 19.32 -37.98
CA LEU A 3 -13.71 17.94 -37.90
C LEU A 3 -12.25 17.91 -37.45
N ILE A 4 -11.98 17.26 -36.31
CA ILE A 4 -10.61 16.93 -35.89
C ILE A 4 -10.23 15.61 -36.56
N ILE A 5 -9.33 15.68 -37.53
CA ILE A 5 -8.70 14.54 -38.18
C ILE A 5 -7.56 14.03 -37.27
N ALA A 6 -7.61 12.75 -36.88
CA ALA A 6 -6.54 12.09 -36.13
C ALA A 6 -5.43 11.59 -37.07
N ALA A 7 -4.18 11.63 -36.59
CA ALA A 7 -2.94 11.33 -37.30
C ALA A 7 -2.73 9.86 -37.76
N THR A 8 -3.78 9.02 -37.79
CA THR A 8 -3.66 7.60 -38.17
C THR A 8 -4.62 7.13 -39.25
N GLY A 9 -5.47 8.02 -39.82
CA GLY A 9 -6.26 7.70 -41.02
C GLY A 9 -7.25 6.53 -40.93
N LYS A 10 -7.44 5.90 -39.75
CA LYS A 10 -8.38 4.79 -39.55
C LYS A 10 -9.64 5.27 -38.82
N GLN A 11 -10.81 4.91 -39.35
CA GLN A 11 -12.08 5.12 -38.67
C GLN A 11 -12.12 4.34 -37.35
N ARG A 12 -12.29 5.05 -36.23
CA ARG A 12 -12.41 4.46 -34.90
C ARG A 12 -13.75 3.74 -34.75
N ARG A 13 -13.73 2.47 -34.35
CA ARG A 13 -14.94 1.78 -33.84
C ARG A 13 -15.10 2.14 -32.37
N LYS A 14 -16.28 2.63 -31.97
CA LYS A 14 -16.64 2.75 -30.55
C LYS A 14 -16.48 1.39 -29.86
N VAL A 15 -15.70 1.32 -28.80
CA VAL A 15 -15.74 0.20 -27.86
C VAL A 15 -17.16 0.12 -27.32
N ARG A 16 -17.84 -0.99 -27.62
CA ARG A 16 -19.12 -1.31 -26.99
C ARG A 16 -18.80 -1.88 -25.61
N PHE A 17 -18.99 -1.06 -24.58
CA PHE A 17 -19.12 -1.60 -23.23
C PHE A 17 -20.35 -2.52 -23.22
N PRO A 18 -20.23 -3.77 -22.73
CA PRO A 18 -21.38 -4.67 -22.68
C PRO A 18 -22.47 -4.04 -21.81
N SER A 19 -23.64 -3.84 -22.40
CA SER A 19 -24.85 -3.44 -21.69
C SER A 19 -25.25 -4.56 -20.74
N ALA A 20 -25.31 -4.26 -19.44
CA ALA A 20 -25.92 -5.16 -18.47
C ALA A 20 -27.43 -5.20 -18.70
N SER A 21 -27.93 -6.23 -19.37
CA SER A 21 -29.33 -6.64 -19.26
C SER A 21 -29.52 -8.09 -19.73
N HIS A 22 -29.86 -8.98 -18.79
CA HIS A 22 -31.16 -9.65 -18.82
C HIS A 22 -31.47 -10.15 -17.41
N ALA A 23 -32.31 -9.38 -16.70
CA ALA A 23 -33.11 -9.92 -15.61
C ALA A 23 -34.16 -10.85 -16.24
N ALA A 24 -34.18 -12.11 -15.80
CA ALA A 24 -35.19 -13.07 -16.19
C ALA A 24 -36.57 -12.60 -15.68
N GLN A 25 -37.56 -12.53 -16.58
CA GLN A 25 -38.97 -12.49 -16.18
C GLN A 25 -39.55 -13.91 -16.15
N PRO A 26 -40.53 -14.18 -15.28
CA PRO A 26 -41.02 -15.53 -15.02
C PRO A 26 -42.05 -15.94 -16.08
N GLY A 27 -41.78 -17.06 -16.77
CA GLY A 27 -42.71 -17.66 -17.73
C GLY A 27 -43.82 -18.44 -17.02
N LYS A 28 -45.07 -18.04 -17.28
CA LYS A 28 -46.29 -18.80 -16.99
C LYS A 28 -46.38 -20.04 -17.89
N GLY A 29 -46.80 -21.16 -17.33
CA GLY A 29 -47.16 -22.36 -18.10
C GLY A 29 -48.50 -22.24 -18.80
N GLU A 30 -48.67 -22.98 -19.89
CA GLU A 30 -49.86 -23.80 -20.18
C GLU A 30 -49.65 -24.67 -21.45
N ASP A 31 -50.36 -25.79 -21.44
CA ASP A 31 -50.28 -26.99 -22.27
C ASP A 31 -50.51 -26.83 -23.78
N LYS A 32 -50.01 -27.82 -24.56
CA LYS A 32 -50.81 -28.63 -25.53
C LYS A 32 -50.02 -29.77 -26.20
N ILE A 33 -50.29 -30.99 -25.73
CA ILE A 33 -50.77 -32.19 -26.46
C ILE A 33 -50.22 -32.46 -27.89
N GLY A 34 -49.46 -33.56 -28.00
CA GLY A 34 -49.87 -34.74 -28.80
C GLY A 34 -49.22 -34.98 -30.16
N ARG A 35 -48.35 -36.01 -30.26
CA ARG A 35 -48.68 -37.31 -30.89
C ARG A 35 -47.46 -38.25 -30.94
N PHE A 36 -47.61 -39.37 -30.24
CA PHE A 36 -46.82 -40.59 -30.35
C PHE A 36 -47.07 -41.29 -31.69
N ARG A 37 -46.06 -42.00 -32.19
CA ARG A 37 -46.27 -43.21 -32.99
C ARG A 37 -45.28 -44.30 -32.57
N ASP A 38 -45.88 -45.38 -32.06
CA ASP A 38 -45.26 -46.62 -31.56
C ASP A 38 -44.57 -47.45 -32.64
N ARG A 39 -43.61 -48.28 -32.22
CA ARG A 39 -43.67 -49.76 -32.38
C ARG A 39 -42.60 -50.48 -31.52
N LEU A 40 -43.07 -51.40 -30.68
CA LEU A 40 -42.31 -52.39 -29.88
C LEU A 40 -42.17 -53.74 -30.68
N PRO A 41 -41.79 -54.91 -30.09
CA PRO A 41 -40.46 -55.52 -30.22
C PRO A 41 -40.49 -57.03 -30.61
N ALA A 42 -39.34 -57.66 -30.85
CA ALA A 42 -39.10 -59.14 -30.79
C ALA A 42 -37.62 -59.40 -31.14
N SER A 43 -36.88 -60.40 -30.71
CA SER A 43 -36.91 -61.37 -29.60
C SER A 43 -35.49 -62.01 -29.61
N SER A 44 -35.08 -62.58 -28.49
CA SER A 44 -33.78 -63.20 -28.23
C SER A 44 -33.39 -64.38 -29.15
N ARG A 45 -32.09 -64.54 -29.43
CA ARG A 45 -31.41 -65.84 -29.55
C ARG A 45 -29.88 -65.72 -29.43
N THR A 46 -29.32 -66.72 -28.77
CA THR A 46 -27.98 -66.88 -28.20
C THR A 46 -26.91 -67.29 -29.24
N LEU A 47 -25.72 -66.68 -29.14
CA LEU A 47 -24.30 -67.12 -29.31
C LEU A 47 -23.96 -68.36 -30.18
N PRO A 48 -22.80 -68.40 -30.92
CA PRO A 48 -21.47 -68.35 -30.29
C PRO A 48 -20.34 -67.60 -31.03
N ALA A 49 -19.24 -67.45 -30.31
CA ALA A 49 -17.99 -66.80 -30.69
C ALA A 49 -17.33 -67.41 -31.95
N SER A 50 -16.76 -66.55 -32.79
CA SER A 50 -15.62 -66.93 -33.64
C SER A 50 -14.70 -65.73 -33.85
N THR A 51 -13.42 -66.02 -33.67
CA THR A 51 -12.23 -65.21 -33.88
C THR A 51 -12.08 -64.87 -35.36
N TYR A 52 -12.06 -63.59 -35.73
CA TYR A 52 -11.44 -63.15 -36.99
C TYR A 52 -10.78 -61.79 -36.79
N GLN A 53 -9.49 -61.75 -37.07
CA GLN A 53 -8.70 -60.55 -37.23
C GLN A 53 -9.29 -59.72 -38.38
N ASP A 54 -9.54 -58.43 -38.14
CA ASP A 54 -9.70 -57.49 -39.24
C ASP A 54 -8.75 -56.30 -39.07
N SER A 55 -7.68 -56.40 -39.82
CA SER A 55 -6.77 -55.32 -40.16
C SER A 55 -7.44 -54.39 -41.17
N ARG A 56 -7.93 -53.23 -40.71
CA ARG A 56 -7.94 -51.92 -41.41
C ARG A 56 -8.96 -51.01 -40.75
N ASN A 57 -8.47 -50.10 -39.92
CA ASN A 57 -8.92 -48.71 -39.88
C ASN A 57 -7.93 -47.94 -39.00
N GLN A 58 -6.86 -47.45 -39.63
CA GLN A 58 -6.13 -46.30 -39.10
C GLN A 58 -7.06 -45.09 -39.19
N HIS A 59 -7.94 -44.93 -38.20
CA HIS A 59 -8.39 -43.59 -37.87
C HIS A 59 -7.19 -42.89 -37.24
N ALA A 60 -6.65 -41.94 -37.99
CA ALA A 60 -5.74 -40.92 -37.49
C ALA A 60 -6.32 -40.39 -36.18
N ARG A 61 -5.63 -40.66 -35.06
CA ARG A 61 -5.81 -39.88 -33.85
C ARG A 61 -5.55 -38.44 -34.27
N MET A 62 -6.54 -37.55 -34.06
CA MET A 62 -6.28 -36.12 -34.15
C MET A 62 -5.09 -35.85 -33.24
N ASP A 63 -3.97 -35.40 -33.83
CA ASP A 63 -2.78 -35.04 -33.08
C ASP A 63 -3.19 -34.03 -32.01
N ASP A 64 -2.98 -34.38 -30.74
CA ASP A 64 -3.01 -33.42 -29.66
C ASP A 64 -2.06 -32.28 -30.06
N PRO A 65 -2.48 -31.00 -30.05
CA PRO A 65 -1.64 -29.92 -30.53
C PRO A 65 -0.30 -29.95 -29.78
N LEU A 66 0.77 -30.26 -30.52
CA LEU A 66 2.10 -30.42 -29.98
C LEU A 66 2.49 -29.13 -29.25
N VAL A 67 2.60 -29.21 -27.92
CA VAL A 67 3.02 -28.08 -27.07
C VAL A 67 4.41 -27.63 -27.51
N HIS A 68 4.59 -26.31 -27.62
CA HIS A 68 5.85 -25.74 -28.09
C HIS A 68 7.03 -26.22 -27.21
N PRO A 69 8.12 -26.77 -27.79
CA PRO A 69 9.20 -27.42 -27.02
C PRO A 69 9.96 -26.46 -26.09
N GLY A 70 9.90 -25.15 -26.35
CA GLY A 70 10.46 -24.10 -25.50
C GLY A 70 9.66 -23.77 -24.23
N ILE A 71 8.56 -24.47 -23.94
CA ILE A 71 7.75 -24.27 -22.72
C ILE A 71 8.13 -25.34 -21.69
N PRO A 72 8.76 -24.97 -20.55
CA PRO A 72 9.09 -25.92 -19.48
C PRO A 72 7.87 -26.61 -18.90
N THR A 73 8.05 -27.85 -18.43
CA THR A 73 6.99 -28.65 -17.79
C THR A 73 6.36 -27.95 -16.60
N LEU A 74 7.15 -27.12 -15.89
CA LEU A 74 6.69 -26.27 -14.78
C LEU A 74 5.49 -25.40 -15.14
N PHE A 75 5.32 -25.02 -16.41
CA PHE A 75 4.23 -24.14 -16.89
C PHE A 75 3.17 -24.90 -17.70
N THR A 76 3.26 -26.22 -17.80
CA THR A 76 2.33 -27.07 -18.57
C THR A 76 1.56 -28.08 -17.73
N GLU A 77 1.90 -28.22 -16.45
CA GLU A 77 1.32 -29.19 -15.52
C GLU A 77 0.95 -28.52 -14.19
N PRO A 78 -0.10 -28.99 -13.49
CA PRO A 78 -0.37 -28.59 -12.11
C PRO A 78 0.78 -28.94 -11.15
N PRO A 79 0.83 -28.35 -9.94
CA PRO A 79 1.77 -28.75 -8.90
C PRO A 79 1.73 -30.24 -8.60
N ARG A 80 2.84 -30.84 -8.16
CA ARG A 80 2.87 -32.28 -7.86
C ARG A 80 2.11 -32.65 -6.59
N ILE A 81 2.04 -31.73 -5.62
CA ILE A 81 1.39 -31.95 -4.34
C ILE A 81 -0.03 -31.40 -4.46
N HIS A 82 -1.01 -32.29 -4.33
CA HIS A 82 -2.43 -31.96 -4.23
C HIS A 82 -2.98 -32.57 -2.95
N ASP A 83 -3.47 -31.72 -2.05
CA ASP A 83 -4.11 -32.20 -0.83
C ASP A 83 -5.45 -32.87 -1.15
N ALA A 84 -5.79 -33.92 -0.39
CA ALA A 84 -7.07 -34.60 -0.54
C ALA A 84 -8.25 -33.79 0.02
N LEU A 85 -7.99 -32.77 0.85
CA LEU A 85 -9.01 -31.91 1.42
C LEU A 85 -9.49 -30.89 0.39
N ILE A 86 -10.77 -30.97 0.03
CA ILE A 86 -11.42 -30.05 -0.90
C ILE A 86 -12.12 -28.95 -0.11
N THR A 87 -11.85 -27.70 -0.49
CA THR A 87 -12.47 -26.48 0.04
C THR A 87 -12.74 -25.52 -1.10
N GLU A 88 -13.51 -24.45 -0.86
CA GLU A 88 -13.69 -23.37 -1.84
C GLU A 88 -12.34 -22.87 -2.38
N THR A 89 -11.33 -22.74 -1.53
CA THR A 89 -9.98 -22.29 -1.90
C THR A 89 -9.34 -23.21 -2.94
N THR A 90 -9.37 -24.52 -2.72
CA THR A 90 -8.75 -25.49 -3.65
C THR A 90 -9.55 -25.56 -4.95
N GLU A 91 -10.88 -25.51 -4.89
CA GLU A 91 -11.74 -25.48 -6.07
C GLU A 91 -11.45 -24.29 -6.98
N VAL A 92 -11.42 -23.07 -6.42
CA VAL A 92 -11.15 -21.87 -7.23
C VAL A 92 -9.70 -21.80 -7.73
N GLN A 93 -8.76 -22.41 -6.99
CA GLN A 93 -7.36 -22.54 -7.41
C GLN A 93 -7.25 -23.49 -8.62
N ASP A 94 -7.83 -24.68 -8.53
CA ASP A 94 -7.83 -25.64 -9.65
C ASP A 94 -8.55 -25.09 -10.88
N GLU A 95 -9.69 -24.41 -10.70
CA GLU A 95 -10.36 -23.71 -11.79
C GLU A 95 -9.46 -22.66 -12.45
N THR A 96 -8.69 -21.92 -11.67
CA THR A 96 -7.79 -20.87 -12.18
C THR A 96 -6.63 -21.48 -12.95
N VAL A 97 -6.01 -22.54 -12.42
CA VAL A 97 -4.96 -23.31 -13.11
C VAL A 97 -5.49 -23.84 -14.44
N ASN A 98 -6.66 -24.49 -14.44
CA ASN A 98 -7.28 -25.05 -15.65
C ASN A 98 -7.60 -23.98 -16.70
N LYS A 99 -7.96 -22.76 -16.28
CA LYS A 99 -8.17 -21.63 -17.19
C LYS A 99 -6.85 -21.06 -17.74
N CYS A 100 -5.75 -21.13 -17.00
CA CYS A 100 -4.44 -20.61 -17.42
C CYS A 100 -3.67 -21.59 -18.32
N LEU A 101 -3.72 -22.89 -18.05
CA LEU A 101 -2.92 -23.91 -18.73
C LEU A 101 -3.01 -23.87 -20.27
N PRO A 102 -4.20 -23.76 -20.91
CA PRO A 102 -4.27 -23.66 -22.37
C PRO A 102 -3.55 -22.43 -22.93
N PHE A 103 -3.57 -21.31 -22.19
CA PHE A 103 -2.88 -20.09 -22.59
C PHE A 103 -1.37 -20.24 -22.45
N LEU A 104 -0.90 -20.81 -21.33
CA LEU A 104 0.52 -21.04 -21.07
C LEU A 104 1.14 -22.02 -22.05
N LYS A 105 0.38 -23.05 -22.46
CA LYS A 105 0.75 -24.03 -23.49
C LYS A 105 0.77 -23.44 -24.90
N GLY A 106 0.22 -22.24 -25.11
CA GLY A 106 0.11 -21.60 -26.41
C GLY A 106 -0.88 -22.29 -27.37
N ILE A 107 -1.81 -23.08 -26.84
CA ILE A 107 -2.79 -23.86 -27.62
C ILE A 107 -4.21 -23.28 -27.55
N HIS A 108 -4.41 -22.21 -26.78
CA HIS A 108 -5.72 -21.59 -26.64
C HIS A 108 -6.14 -20.88 -27.94
N ALA A 109 -7.36 -21.11 -28.42
CA ALA A 109 -7.85 -20.62 -29.73
C ALA A 109 -7.77 -19.08 -29.94
N ASN A 110 -7.67 -18.31 -28.86
CA ASN A 110 -7.50 -16.84 -28.90
C ASN A 110 -6.04 -16.36 -29.01
N GLN A 111 -5.05 -17.27 -28.95
CA GLN A 111 -3.65 -17.00 -29.22
C GLN A 111 -3.31 -17.53 -30.62
N GLN A 112 -3.42 -16.65 -31.61
CA GLN A 112 -3.15 -16.99 -33.01
C GLN A 112 -1.83 -16.39 -33.51
N ASP A 113 -1.23 -15.51 -32.71
CA ASP A 113 0.03 -14.86 -33.01
C ASP A 113 1.19 -15.88 -32.92
N PRO A 114 2.22 -15.74 -33.77
CA PRO A 114 3.37 -16.64 -33.73
C PRO A 114 4.08 -16.54 -32.37
N LEU A 115 4.27 -17.69 -31.72
CA LEU A 115 5.02 -17.78 -30.47
C LEU A 115 6.52 -17.59 -30.73
N ASN A 116 7.24 -16.99 -29.79
CA ASN A 116 8.70 -16.89 -29.86
C ASN A 116 9.39 -18.23 -29.54
N ARG A 117 10.73 -18.26 -29.53
CA ARG A 117 11.53 -19.48 -29.25
C ARG A 117 11.25 -20.12 -27.87
N HIS A 118 10.66 -19.37 -26.95
CA HIS A 118 10.27 -19.82 -25.61
C HIS A 118 8.79 -20.22 -25.52
N GLY A 119 8.05 -20.22 -26.63
CA GLY A 119 6.62 -20.51 -26.66
C GLY A 119 5.75 -19.41 -26.06
N VAL A 120 6.24 -18.16 -26.01
CA VAL A 120 5.52 -17.01 -25.46
C VAL A 120 4.96 -16.15 -26.61
N PRO A 121 3.69 -15.71 -26.56
CA PRO A 121 3.13 -14.82 -27.57
C PRO A 121 3.69 -13.38 -27.43
N PRO A 122 3.74 -12.61 -28.54
CA PRO A 122 4.19 -11.23 -28.49
C PRO A 122 3.21 -10.33 -27.73
N LEU A 123 3.70 -9.18 -27.26
CA LEU A 123 2.89 -8.11 -26.73
C LEU A 123 2.04 -7.48 -27.85
N LYS A 124 0.72 -7.43 -27.69
CA LYS A 124 -0.22 -6.82 -28.64
C LYS A 124 -0.24 -5.30 -28.50
N ARG A 125 0.93 -4.67 -28.69
CA ARG A 125 1.18 -3.24 -28.43
C ARG A 125 0.11 -2.35 -29.05
N ASP A 126 -0.14 -2.47 -30.34
CA ASP A 126 -1.09 -1.60 -31.06
C ASP A 126 -2.52 -1.70 -30.50
N GLU A 127 -2.95 -2.89 -30.10
CA GLU A 127 -4.28 -3.09 -29.54
C GLU A 127 -4.39 -2.54 -28.12
N HIS A 128 -3.34 -2.65 -27.33
CA HIS A 128 -3.28 -2.03 -26.01
C HIS A 128 -3.22 -0.51 -26.09
N ILE A 129 -2.48 0.05 -27.05
CA ILE A 129 -2.45 1.49 -27.34
C ILE A 129 -3.85 1.98 -27.73
N SER A 130 -4.52 1.31 -28.67
CA SER A 130 -5.88 1.68 -29.09
C SER A 130 -6.86 1.64 -27.92
N TYR A 131 -6.81 0.57 -27.11
CA TYR A 131 -7.64 0.43 -25.92
C TYR A 131 -7.44 1.56 -24.90
N LEU A 132 -6.18 1.95 -24.64
CA LEU A 132 -5.87 3.02 -23.68
C LEU A 132 -6.29 4.40 -24.20
N TYR A 133 -6.19 4.65 -25.51
CA TYR A 133 -6.73 5.86 -26.12
C TYR A 133 -8.24 5.96 -25.97
N ASP A 134 -8.95 4.87 -26.22
CA ASP A 134 -10.40 4.85 -26.03
C ASP A 134 -10.79 5.04 -24.55
N SER A 135 -9.95 4.58 -23.62
CA SER A 135 -10.17 4.77 -22.17
C SER A 135 -9.98 6.21 -21.67
N LEU A 136 -9.47 7.12 -22.51
CA LEU A 136 -9.36 8.55 -22.18
C LEU A 136 -10.59 9.37 -22.61
N GLU A 137 -11.58 8.74 -23.23
CA GLU A 137 -12.78 9.39 -23.73
C GLU A 137 -13.99 9.18 -22.81
N ASP A 138 -15.20 9.47 -23.30
CA ASP A 138 -16.42 9.43 -22.50
C ASP A 138 -16.86 8.00 -22.17
N TYR A 139 -17.38 7.83 -20.94
CA TYR A 139 -17.91 6.57 -20.43
C TYR A 139 -19.44 6.61 -20.31
N PRO A 140 -20.15 5.48 -20.50
CA PRO A 140 -21.60 5.43 -20.30
C PRO A 140 -21.97 5.53 -18.81
N ALA A 141 -23.22 5.90 -18.53
CA ALA A 141 -23.71 6.17 -17.17
C ALA A 141 -23.52 5.00 -16.18
N SER A 142 -23.47 3.76 -16.66
CA SER A 142 -23.20 2.57 -15.83
C SER A 142 -21.83 2.60 -15.13
N PHE A 143 -20.89 3.45 -15.58
CA PHE A 143 -19.58 3.64 -14.96
C PHE A 143 -19.60 4.61 -13.77
N VAL A 144 -20.79 5.04 -13.30
CA VAL A 144 -20.93 5.93 -12.13
C VAL A 144 -20.18 5.42 -10.88
N GLY A 145 -20.00 4.11 -10.74
CA GLY A 145 -19.19 3.53 -9.65
C GLY A 145 -17.70 3.96 -9.66
N LEU A 146 -17.20 4.48 -10.78
CA LEU A 146 -15.85 5.02 -10.93
C LEU A 146 -15.80 6.56 -10.83
N ASP A 147 -16.89 7.25 -10.50
CA ASP A 147 -16.90 8.72 -10.45
C ASP A 147 -15.88 9.29 -9.44
N ALA A 148 -15.67 8.63 -8.31
CA ALA A 148 -14.63 8.99 -7.35
C ALA A 148 -13.19 8.63 -7.79
N SER A 149 -13.05 7.91 -8.91
CA SER A 149 -11.79 7.37 -9.44
C SER A 149 -11.39 7.99 -10.78
N ARG A 150 -11.99 9.11 -11.20
CA ARG A 150 -11.64 9.74 -12.49
C ARG A 150 -10.15 10.11 -12.61
N PRO A 151 -9.47 10.64 -11.56
CA PRO A 151 -8.02 10.83 -11.61
C PRO A 151 -7.22 9.54 -11.82
N TRP A 152 -7.70 8.42 -11.28
CA TRP A 152 -7.08 7.13 -11.49
C TRP A 152 -7.21 6.65 -12.92
N MET A 153 -8.38 6.83 -13.54
CA MET A 153 -8.61 6.48 -14.95
C MET A 153 -7.63 7.22 -15.87
N VAL A 154 -7.44 8.53 -15.63
CA VAL A 154 -6.45 9.33 -16.35
C VAL A 154 -5.03 8.82 -16.11
N TYR A 155 -4.64 8.59 -14.85
CA TYR A 155 -3.32 8.07 -14.52
C TYR A 155 -3.03 6.73 -15.19
N TRP A 156 -3.93 5.76 -15.06
CA TRP A 156 -3.74 4.41 -15.60
C TRP A 156 -3.60 4.42 -17.13
N ALA A 157 -4.41 5.22 -17.82
CA ALA A 157 -4.33 5.34 -19.26
C ALA A 157 -3.01 6.00 -19.70
N LEU A 158 -2.64 7.13 -19.10
CA LEU A 158 -1.40 7.83 -19.43
C LEU A 158 -0.14 7.02 -19.08
N ALA A 159 -0.16 6.30 -17.96
CA ALA A 159 0.93 5.43 -17.55
C ALA A 159 1.10 4.25 -18.53
N GLY A 160 0.00 3.59 -18.90
CA GLY A 160 0.02 2.54 -19.91
C GLY A 160 0.54 3.03 -21.28
N LEU A 161 0.12 4.21 -21.71
CA LEU A 161 0.60 4.83 -22.96
C LEU A 161 2.11 5.14 -22.88
N CYS A 162 2.59 5.72 -21.78
CA CYS A 162 4.02 5.96 -21.56
C CYS A 162 4.83 4.66 -21.61
N LEU A 163 4.36 3.60 -20.94
CA LEU A 163 5.00 2.28 -20.94
C LEU A 163 5.15 1.71 -22.35
N LEU A 164 4.12 1.88 -23.19
CA LEU A 164 4.09 1.40 -24.57
C LEU A 164 4.89 2.27 -25.55
N GLY A 165 5.43 3.41 -25.09
CA GLY A 165 6.30 4.30 -25.86
C GLY A 165 5.62 5.53 -26.46
N GLU A 166 4.34 5.77 -26.15
CA GLU A 166 3.59 6.90 -26.70
C GLU A 166 3.94 8.23 -26.01
N ASP A 167 4.00 9.32 -26.78
CA ASP A 167 4.11 10.67 -26.22
C ASP A 167 2.75 11.18 -25.73
N VAL A 168 2.64 11.31 -24.42
CA VAL A 168 1.43 11.79 -23.73
C VAL A 168 1.40 13.30 -23.54
N SER A 169 2.43 14.05 -23.96
CA SER A 169 2.50 15.51 -23.81
C SER A 169 1.32 16.24 -24.47
N LYS A 170 0.76 15.66 -25.55
CA LYS A 170 -0.45 16.13 -26.24
C LYS A 170 -1.70 16.19 -25.36
N TYR A 171 -1.73 15.50 -24.23
CA TYR A 171 -2.85 15.53 -23.28
C TYR A 171 -2.73 16.61 -22.21
N ARG A 172 -1.67 17.43 -22.23
CA ARG A 172 -1.42 18.47 -21.20
C ARG A 172 -2.64 19.35 -20.94
N GLU A 173 -3.21 19.95 -21.98
CA GLU A 173 -4.35 20.85 -21.84
C GLU A 173 -5.60 20.14 -21.31
N ARG A 174 -5.91 18.94 -21.84
CA ARG A 174 -7.03 18.11 -21.36
C ARG A 174 -6.85 17.69 -19.90
N ALA A 175 -5.63 17.33 -19.49
CA ALA A 175 -5.31 16.96 -18.11
C ALA A 175 -5.49 18.16 -17.16
N ILE A 176 -4.97 19.34 -17.54
CA ILE A 176 -5.16 20.57 -16.76
C ILE A 176 -6.65 20.90 -16.61
N SER A 177 -7.38 20.91 -17.72
CA SER A 177 -8.84 21.17 -17.72
C SER A 177 -9.61 20.18 -16.87
N SER A 178 -9.19 18.90 -16.85
CA SER A 178 -9.83 17.85 -16.04
C SER A 178 -9.56 18.01 -14.55
N PHE A 179 -8.32 18.33 -14.16
CA PHE A 179 -7.91 18.37 -12.76
C PHE A 179 -8.17 19.70 -12.07
N GLN A 180 -8.23 20.81 -12.82
CA GLN A 180 -8.52 22.13 -12.25
C GLN A 180 -9.81 22.18 -11.42
N PRO A 181 -10.97 21.69 -11.88
CA PRO A 181 -12.19 21.68 -11.07
C PRO A 181 -12.20 20.63 -9.95
N MET A 182 -11.20 19.72 -9.90
CA MET A 182 -11.05 18.69 -8.87
C MET A 182 -10.11 19.13 -7.74
N GLN A 183 -9.31 20.18 -7.94
CA GLN A 183 -8.46 20.73 -6.90
C GLN A 183 -9.29 21.57 -5.94
N ASN A 184 -9.26 21.23 -4.66
CA ASN A 184 -10.00 21.99 -3.66
C ASN A 184 -9.19 23.22 -3.21
N PRO A 185 -9.86 24.37 -2.95
CA PRO A 185 -9.20 25.57 -2.42
C PRO A 185 -8.49 25.37 -1.07
N THR A 186 -8.83 24.30 -0.35
CA THR A 186 -8.20 23.94 0.92
C THR A 186 -7.03 22.95 0.75
N GLY A 187 -6.63 22.65 -0.48
CA GLY A 187 -5.53 21.76 -0.82
C GLY A 187 -5.95 20.33 -1.18
N GLY A 188 -5.16 19.70 -2.05
CA GLY A 188 -5.41 18.35 -2.56
C GLY A 188 -6.45 18.29 -3.69
N PHE A 189 -6.54 17.12 -4.31
CA PHE A 189 -7.50 16.80 -5.37
C PHE A 189 -8.52 15.76 -4.89
N GLY A 190 -9.79 15.97 -5.23
CA GLY A 190 -10.87 14.99 -5.09
C GLY A 190 -10.95 14.02 -6.28
N GLY A 191 -11.89 13.09 -6.23
CA GLY A 191 -12.17 12.16 -7.34
C GLY A 191 -12.94 12.79 -8.51
N GLY A 192 -13.55 13.96 -8.29
CA GLY A 192 -14.36 14.70 -9.25
C GLY A 192 -14.69 16.09 -8.73
N HIS A 193 -15.35 16.92 -9.53
CA HIS A 193 -15.75 18.26 -9.11
C HIS A 193 -16.67 18.22 -7.89
N GLY A 194 -16.37 19.03 -6.87
CA GLY A 194 -17.13 19.07 -5.61
C GLY A 194 -16.84 17.92 -4.64
N GLN A 195 -15.99 16.96 -5.02
CA GLN A 195 -15.58 15.89 -4.10
C GLN A 195 -14.43 16.34 -3.19
N ILE A 196 -14.45 15.87 -1.94
CA ILE A 196 -13.39 16.18 -0.97
C ILE A 196 -12.02 15.64 -1.42
N SER A 197 -10.96 16.34 -1.04
CA SER A 197 -9.60 15.91 -1.35
C SER A 197 -9.27 14.55 -0.74
N HIS A 198 -8.63 13.70 -1.53
CA HIS A 198 -8.23 12.35 -1.16
C HIS A 198 -6.79 12.06 -1.62
N CYS A 199 -5.98 11.42 -0.78
CA CYS A 199 -4.57 11.09 -1.05
C CYS A 199 -4.39 10.30 -2.35
N ALA A 200 -5.22 9.29 -2.57
CA ALA A 200 -5.18 8.46 -3.78
C ALA A 200 -5.44 9.28 -5.06
N SER A 201 -6.49 10.11 -5.05
CA SER A 201 -6.85 10.96 -6.18
C SER A 201 -5.80 12.05 -6.42
N SER A 202 -5.25 12.62 -5.35
CA SER A 202 -4.15 13.60 -5.41
C SER A 202 -2.87 12.98 -5.96
N TYR A 203 -2.54 11.75 -5.56
CA TYR A 203 -1.42 10.98 -6.09
C TYR A 203 -1.58 10.77 -7.60
N ALA A 204 -2.75 10.26 -8.03
CA ALA A 204 -3.02 10.00 -9.44
C ALA A 204 -2.99 11.29 -10.29
N ALA A 205 -3.53 12.40 -9.77
CA ALA A 205 -3.46 13.72 -10.43
C ALA A 205 -2.02 14.23 -10.55
N VAL A 206 -1.23 14.19 -9.48
CA VAL A 206 0.18 14.64 -9.48
C VAL A 206 1.01 13.82 -10.47
N LEU A 207 0.86 12.49 -10.47
CA LEU A 207 1.58 11.63 -11.42
C LEU A 207 1.15 11.86 -12.86
N SER A 208 -0.15 12.06 -13.11
CA SER A 208 -0.66 12.40 -14.45
C SER A 208 -0.07 13.71 -14.96
N LEU A 209 -0.04 14.75 -14.11
CA LEU A 209 0.56 16.04 -14.42
C LEU A 209 2.08 15.92 -14.63
N ALA A 210 2.77 15.07 -13.87
CA ALA A 210 4.19 14.78 -14.06
C ALA A 210 4.47 14.15 -15.43
N MET A 211 3.64 13.20 -15.88
CA MET A 211 3.80 12.51 -17.16
C MET A 211 3.56 13.42 -18.38
N VAL A 212 2.46 14.19 -18.39
CA VAL A 212 2.20 15.16 -19.49
C VAL A 212 3.22 16.31 -19.50
N GLY A 213 3.76 16.62 -18.31
CA GLY A 213 4.80 17.62 -18.10
C GLY A 213 4.39 19.03 -18.48
N GLY A 214 5.36 19.95 -18.50
CA GLY A 214 5.16 21.35 -18.88
C GLY A 214 4.83 22.22 -17.68
N GLU A 215 5.34 23.45 -17.70
CA GLU A 215 5.22 24.37 -16.58
C GLU A 215 3.77 24.71 -16.23
N GLU A 216 2.90 24.87 -17.23
CA GLU A 216 1.46 25.10 -17.02
C GLU A 216 0.77 23.97 -16.23
N ALA A 217 1.15 22.71 -16.49
CA ALA A 217 0.61 21.56 -15.76
C ALA A 217 1.10 21.55 -14.31
N PHE A 218 2.34 21.97 -14.07
CA PHE A 218 2.92 22.00 -12.74
C PHE A 218 2.39 23.17 -11.90
N ARG A 219 2.22 24.35 -12.52
CA ARG A 219 1.65 25.57 -11.91
C ARG A 219 0.21 25.39 -11.46
N LEU A 220 -0.53 24.45 -12.04
CA LEU A 220 -1.88 24.11 -11.59
C LEU A 220 -1.90 23.77 -10.10
N ILE A 221 -0.88 23.09 -9.58
CA ILE A 221 -0.89 22.54 -8.23
C ILE A 221 -0.58 23.64 -7.19
N ASP A 222 -1.54 23.93 -6.31
CA ASP A 222 -1.28 24.80 -5.16
C ASP A 222 -0.47 24.03 -4.11
N ARG A 223 0.85 24.18 -4.18
CA ARG A 223 1.81 23.50 -3.31
C ARG A 223 1.65 23.88 -1.84
N ARG A 224 1.25 25.12 -1.53
CA ARG A 224 1.10 25.60 -0.15
C ARG A 224 -0.12 24.95 0.48
N GLU A 225 -1.25 24.97 -0.21
CA GLU A 225 -2.48 24.36 0.29
C GLU A 225 -2.38 22.83 0.29
N MET A 226 -1.70 22.22 -0.69
CA MET A 226 -1.38 20.79 -0.66
C MET A 226 -0.60 20.41 0.60
N TRP A 227 0.46 21.15 0.95
CA TRP A 227 1.26 20.93 2.15
C TRP A 227 0.42 21.06 3.44
N ARG A 228 -0.41 22.11 3.54
CA ARG A 228 -1.33 22.28 4.67
C ARG A 228 -2.32 21.12 4.80
N TRP A 229 -2.93 20.74 3.68
CA TRP A 229 -3.91 19.66 3.64
C TRP A 229 -3.30 18.32 4.06
N LEU A 230 -2.14 17.94 3.50
CA LEU A 230 -1.42 16.74 3.91
C LEU A 230 -1.10 16.77 5.42
N GLY A 231 -0.73 17.94 5.95
CA GLY A 231 -0.46 18.10 7.39
C GLY A 231 -1.67 17.78 8.27
N ARG A 232 -2.89 18.06 7.80
CA ARG A 232 -4.14 17.69 8.51
C ARG A 232 -4.41 16.19 8.50
N LEU A 233 -3.77 15.42 7.61
CA LEU A 233 -3.95 13.97 7.50
C LEU A 233 -2.97 13.19 8.37
N LYS A 234 -1.86 13.81 8.81
CA LYS A 234 -0.87 13.19 9.70
C LYS A 234 -1.53 12.80 11.03
N GLN A 235 -1.27 11.58 11.48
CA GLN A 235 -1.85 11.00 12.70
C GLN A 235 -0.83 10.89 13.84
N PRO A 236 -1.29 10.89 15.11
CA PRO A 236 -0.43 10.76 16.29
C PRO A 236 0.41 9.48 16.34
N ASP A 237 -0.08 8.39 15.74
CA ASP A 237 0.61 7.10 15.68
C ASP A 237 1.68 7.04 14.57
N GLY A 238 1.90 8.15 13.85
CA GLY A 238 2.83 8.25 12.74
C GLY A 238 2.21 7.98 11.36
N ALA A 239 0.98 7.44 11.31
CA ALA A 239 0.28 7.16 10.06
C ALA A 239 -0.16 8.44 9.34
N SER A 240 -0.69 8.26 8.13
CA SER A 240 -1.42 9.32 7.40
C SER A 240 -2.75 8.78 6.91
N HIS A 241 -3.84 9.51 7.18
CA HIS A 241 -5.14 9.15 6.64
C HIS A 241 -5.22 9.41 5.13
N SER A 242 -6.07 8.65 4.43
CA SER A 242 -6.31 8.83 2.99
C SER A 242 -7.20 10.04 2.68
N ALA A 243 -8.03 10.48 3.64
CA ALA A 243 -8.81 11.71 3.60
C ALA A 243 -9.16 12.13 5.04
N ARG A 244 -9.85 13.27 5.21
CA ARG A 244 -10.33 13.68 6.55
C ARG A 244 -11.26 12.58 7.11
N ALA A 245 -10.85 11.93 8.20
CA ALA A 245 -11.50 10.75 8.80
C ALA A 245 -11.51 9.47 7.92
N GLY A 246 -10.59 9.34 6.95
CA GLY A 246 -10.43 8.14 6.11
C GLY A 246 -9.54 7.06 6.73
N LYS A 247 -9.38 5.92 6.04
CA LYS A 247 -8.47 4.82 6.45
C LYS A 247 -7.02 5.31 6.53
N LYS A 248 -6.20 4.69 7.38
CA LYS A 248 -4.77 5.01 7.62
C LYS A 248 -3.81 4.50 6.53
N THR A 249 -4.27 4.42 5.28
CA THR A 249 -3.49 3.86 4.15
C THR A 249 -2.84 4.91 3.25
N GLY A 250 -2.88 6.19 3.65
CA GLY A 250 -2.46 7.32 2.80
C GLY A 250 -0.96 7.61 2.77
N ALA A 251 -0.15 6.89 3.55
CA ALA A 251 1.27 7.20 3.77
C ALA A 251 2.10 7.22 2.48
N TYR A 252 2.02 6.19 1.65
CA TYR A 252 2.75 6.12 0.38
C TYR A 252 2.38 7.26 -0.56
N CYS A 253 1.07 7.45 -0.79
CA CYS A 253 0.56 8.54 -1.64
C CYS A 253 1.05 9.92 -1.15
N ALA A 254 0.94 10.19 0.15
CA ALA A 254 1.39 11.45 0.74
C ALA A 254 2.89 11.67 0.53
N MET A 255 3.72 10.66 0.79
CA MET A 255 5.18 10.78 0.66
C MET A 255 5.63 10.94 -0.80
N VAL A 256 4.94 10.32 -1.76
CA VAL A 256 5.19 10.56 -3.19
C VAL A 256 4.88 12.01 -3.57
N ILE A 257 3.73 12.54 -3.12
CA ILE A 257 3.34 13.94 -3.39
C ILE A 257 4.34 14.91 -2.77
N ILE A 258 4.72 14.71 -1.50
CA ILE A 258 5.69 15.55 -0.79
C ILE A 258 7.04 15.54 -1.52
N SER A 259 7.50 14.36 -1.92
CA SER A 259 8.77 14.18 -2.62
C SER A 259 8.78 14.88 -3.98
N LEU A 260 7.81 14.59 -4.86
CA LEU A 260 7.74 15.14 -6.22
C LEU A 260 7.53 16.66 -6.24
N LEU A 261 6.67 17.18 -5.36
CA LEU A 261 6.36 18.62 -5.30
C LEU A 261 7.35 19.43 -4.46
N GLY A 262 8.35 18.78 -3.87
CA GLY A 262 9.30 19.41 -2.95
C GLY A 262 8.62 20.24 -1.88
N LEU A 263 7.69 19.61 -1.18
CA LEU A 263 7.04 20.22 -0.03
C LEU A 263 7.95 20.10 1.19
N PRO A 264 7.94 21.07 2.11
CA PRO A 264 8.73 20.98 3.34
C PRO A 264 8.38 19.75 4.18
N LEU A 265 9.38 19.07 4.72
CA LEU A 265 9.18 17.96 5.64
C LEU A 265 8.57 18.39 6.98
N SER A 266 8.80 19.62 7.41
CA SER A 266 8.17 20.18 8.60
C SER A 266 6.64 20.18 8.45
N LEU A 267 5.93 19.75 9.49
CA LEU A 267 4.47 19.83 9.50
C LEU A 267 4.00 21.29 9.53
N PRO A 268 2.84 21.61 8.96
CA PRO A 268 2.19 22.90 9.18
C PRO A 268 2.04 23.22 10.69
N PRO A 269 2.20 24.48 11.12
CA PRO A 269 2.00 24.87 12.52
C PRO A 269 0.65 24.43 13.09
N GLU A 270 -0.39 24.47 12.27
CA GLU A 270 -1.76 24.09 12.60
C GLU A 270 -2.03 22.58 12.58
N ALA A 271 -1.04 21.75 12.22
CA ALA A 271 -1.20 20.31 12.15
C ALA A 271 -1.43 19.73 13.55
N LYS A 272 -2.60 19.10 13.76
CA LYS A 272 -2.97 18.48 15.05
C LYS A 272 -1.93 17.48 15.57
N ALA A 273 -1.21 16.80 14.68
CA ALA A 273 -0.15 15.86 15.04
C ALA A 273 1.01 16.49 15.85
N ARG A 274 1.22 17.82 15.75
CA ARG A 274 2.19 18.55 16.58
C ARG A 274 1.85 18.50 18.06
N GLN A 275 0.56 18.45 18.42
CA GLN A 275 0.11 18.30 19.80
C GLN A 275 0.52 16.95 20.40
N SER A 276 0.84 15.96 19.56
CA SER A 276 1.37 14.66 19.95
C SER A 276 2.90 14.59 19.88
N GLY A 277 3.59 15.73 19.72
CA GLY A 277 5.05 15.82 19.66
C GLY A 277 5.66 15.48 18.30
N LEU A 278 4.86 15.37 17.22
CA LEU A 278 5.37 15.12 15.88
C LEU A 278 5.71 16.45 15.18
N GLU A 279 6.91 16.58 14.63
CA GLU A 279 7.38 17.83 14.02
C GLU A 279 7.42 17.80 12.49
N THR A 280 7.57 16.60 11.91
CA THR A 280 7.72 16.38 10.47
C THR A 280 6.72 15.36 9.93
N PHE A 281 6.52 15.34 8.62
CA PHE A 281 5.75 14.31 7.94
C PHE A 281 6.33 12.91 8.12
N THR A 282 7.63 12.81 8.42
CA THR A 282 8.34 11.55 8.62
C THR A 282 8.37 11.10 10.09
N SER A 283 8.06 11.98 11.06
CA SER A 283 8.02 11.62 12.48
C SER A 283 7.05 10.45 12.74
N GLY A 284 7.53 9.37 13.36
CA GLY A 284 6.74 8.17 13.70
C GLY A 284 6.37 7.28 12.52
N LEU A 285 6.74 7.63 11.29
CA LEU A 285 6.26 6.95 10.09
C LEU A 285 6.91 5.57 9.93
N SER A 286 8.23 5.45 10.09
CA SER A 286 8.91 4.16 10.01
C SER A 286 8.43 3.18 11.08
N GLU A 287 8.17 3.69 12.29
CA GLU A 287 7.62 2.91 13.39
C GLU A 287 6.19 2.45 13.10
N TYR A 288 5.37 3.29 12.46
CA TYR A 288 4.04 2.89 12.00
C TYR A 288 4.11 1.78 10.96
N LEU A 289 4.96 1.93 9.94
CA LEU A 289 5.12 0.94 8.88
C LEU A 289 5.64 -0.40 9.43
N SER A 290 6.57 -0.35 10.39
CA SER A 290 7.07 -1.54 11.10
C SER A 290 5.94 -2.31 11.79
N ARG A 291 5.01 -1.61 12.48
CA ARG A 291 3.84 -2.23 13.12
C ARG A 291 2.83 -2.85 12.13
N CYS A 292 2.93 -2.54 10.84
CA CYS A 292 2.09 -3.15 9.81
C CYS A 292 2.64 -4.49 9.31
N GLN A 293 3.89 -4.86 9.63
CA GLN A 293 4.41 -6.19 9.32
C GLN A 293 3.66 -7.25 10.12
N THR A 294 3.25 -8.34 9.46
CA THR A 294 2.48 -9.43 10.07
C THR A 294 3.37 -10.60 10.45
N PHE A 295 2.81 -11.55 11.20
CA PHE A 295 3.50 -12.80 11.54
C PHE A 295 3.88 -13.65 10.32
N GLU A 296 3.20 -13.46 9.17
CA GLU A 296 3.55 -14.17 7.93
C GLU A 296 4.81 -13.60 7.28
N GLY A 297 5.29 -12.42 7.71
CA GLY A 297 6.41 -11.68 7.13
C GLY A 297 6.00 -10.56 6.18
N GLY A 298 4.84 -10.68 5.55
CA GLY A 298 4.28 -9.63 4.70
C GLY A 298 3.78 -8.41 5.48
N ILE A 299 3.31 -7.40 4.76
CA ILE A 299 2.89 -6.12 5.34
C ILE A 299 1.42 -5.87 5.01
N SER A 300 0.67 -5.42 6.01
CA SER A 300 -0.76 -5.14 5.92
C SER A 300 -1.06 -3.65 5.80
N GLY A 301 -2.31 -3.30 5.50
CA GLY A 301 -2.72 -1.90 5.34
C GLY A 301 -2.82 -1.12 6.65
N SER A 302 -2.88 -1.83 7.79
CA SER A 302 -2.91 -1.28 9.13
C SER A 302 -2.50 -2.36 10.14
N PRO A 303 -1.90 -2.00 11.28
CA PRO A 303 -1.42 -2.98 12.25
C PRO A 303 -2.48 -4.03 12.62
N GLY A 304 -2.08 -5.30 12.61
CA GLY A 304 -2.95 -6.45 12.92
C GLY A 304 -3.87 -6.94 11.79
N SER A 305 -3.86 -6.30 10.61
CA SER A 305 -4.58 -6.81 9.43
C SER A 305 -3.76 -7.86 8.67
N GLU A 306 -4.41 -8.58 7.75
CA GLU A 306 -3.78 -9.59 6.89
C GLU A 306 -2.71 -8.99 5.96
N ALA A 307 -1.61 -9.72 5.73
CA ALA A 307 -0.56 -9.29 4.82
C ALA A 307 -1.05 -9.23 3.37
N HIS A 308 -0.63 -8.22 2.63
CA HIS A 308 -1.11 -8.00 1.27
C HIS A 308 -0.08 -7.30 0.38
N GLY A 309 0.08 -7.78 -0.86
CA GLY A 309 1.15 -7.33 -1.78
C GLY A 309 1.10 -5.83 -2.05
N ALA A 310 -0.10 -5.29 -2.28
CA ALA A 310 -0.29 -3.85 -2.48
C ALA A 310 0.21 -3.00 -1.29
N TYR A 311 -0.03 -3.45 -0.05
CA TYR A 311 0.43 -2.73 1.14
C TYR A 311 1.92 -2.96 1.41
N ALA A 312 2.45 -4.13 1.06
CA ALA A 312 3.88 -4.38 1.07
C ALA A 312 4.63 -3.43 0.15
N PHE A 313 4.17 -3.24 -1.10
CA PHE A 313 4.73 -2.24 -1.99
C PHE A 313 4.65 -0.84 -1.41
N CYS A 314 3.46 -0.43 -0.93
CA CYS A 314 3.28 0.90 -0.35
C CYS A 314 4.24 1.17 0.80
N ALA A 315 4.42 0.21 1.72
CA ALA A 315 5.33 0.35 2.85
C ALA A 315 6.80 0.37 2.43
N LEU A 316 7.24 -0.56 1.57
CA LEU A 316 8.61 -0.63 1.08
C LEU A 316 9.00 0.60 0.27
N ALA A 317 8.14 1.03 -0.66
CA ALA A 317 8.38 2.22 -1.46
C ALA A 317 8.42 3.47 -0.57
N CYS A 318 7.56 3.57 0.44
CA CYS A 318 7.60 4.65 1.42
C CYS A 318 8.94 4.67 2.18
N LEU A 319 9.40 3.54 2.70
CA LEU A 319 10.70 3.44 3.39
C LEU A 319 11.88 3.83 2.47
N CYS A 320 11.83 3.47 1.19
CA CYS A 320 12.85 3.84 0.20
C CYS A 320 12.77 5.32 -0.22
N ILE A 321 11.61 5.97 -0.05
CA ILE A 321 11.51 7.43 -0.17
C ILE A 321 12.16 8.11 1.04
N LEU A 322 12.00 7.56 2.24
CA LEU A 322 12.54 8.12 3.48
C LEU A 322 14.07 8.09 3.57
N GLY A 323 14.75 7.19 2.84
CA GLY A 323 16.19 7.08 2.88
C GLY A 323 16.74 5.96 2.01
N GLN A 324 18.01 5.61 2.24
CA GLN A 324 18.68 4.52 1.53
C GLN A 324 18.03 3.17 1.89
N PRO A 325 17.61 2.34 0.90
CA PRO A 325 16.95 1.06 1.13
C PRO A 325 17.67 0.15 2.13
N GLU A 326 18.98 0.04 2.05
CA GLU A 326 19.84 -0.79 2.92
C GLU A 326 19.93 -0.27 4.35
N VAL A 327 19.43 0.93 4.62
CA VAL A 327 19.34 1.49 5.97
C VAL A 327 17.90 1.45 6.47
N THR A 328 16.96 1.95 5.69
CA THR A 328 15.57 2.16 6.15
C THR A 328 14.76 0.87 6.21
N VAL A 329 14.98 -0.05 5.27
CA VAL A 329 14.24 -1.32 5.21
C VAL A 329 14.67 -2.26 6.33
N PRO A 330 15.97 -2.61 6.51
CA PRO A 330 16.38 -3.51 7.60
C PRO A 330 16.12 -2.94 8.99
N ARG A 331 16.12 -1.62 9.14
CA ARG A 331 15.80 -0.97 10.42
C ARG A 331 14.34 -1.10 10.81
N SER A 332 13.44 -1.23 9.84
CA SER A 332 11.98 -1.16 10.08
C SER A 332 11.28 -2.51 9.91
N MET A 333 11.91 -3.47 9.22
CA MET A 333 11.27 -4.72 8.80
C MET A 333 12.16 -5.92 9.10
N ASP A 334 11.54 -7.04 9.49
CA ASP A 334 12.17 -8.36 9.43
C ASP A 334 12.28 -8.79 7.96
N ILE A 335 13.48 -8.65 7.39
CA ILE A 335 13.76 -8.95 5.99
C ILE A 335 13.64 -10.44 5.69
N SER A 336 14.05 -11.31 6.62
CA SER A 336 14.05 -12.75 6.40
C SER A 336 12.63 -13.28 6.21
N LEU A 337 11.71 -12.88 7.09
CA LEU A 337 10.30 -13.24 6.97
C LEU A 337 9.66 -12.57 5.74
N LEU A 338 9.98 -11.30 5.48
CA LEU A 338 9.44 -10.59 4.32
C LEU A 338 9.87 -11.21 2.98
N LEU A 339 11.13 -11.65 2.84
CA LEU A 339 11.62 -12.34 1.65
C LEU A 339 10.90 -13.66 1.43
N SER A 340 10.74 -14.47 2.49
CA SER A 340 10.00 -15.73 2.44
C SER A 340 8.56 -15.51 1.98
N TRP A 341 7.89 -14.51 2.56
CA TRP A 341 6.52 -14.14 2.21
C TRP A 341 6.38 -13.63 0.77
N LEU A 342 7.26 -12.71 0.32
CA LEU A 342 7.24 -12.19 -1.05
C LEU A 342 7.48 -13.29 -2.08
N SER A 343 8.43 -14.19 -1.83
CA SER A 343 8.72 -15.34 -2.69
C SER A 343 7.50 -16.25 -2.84
N SER A 344 6.81 -16.51 -1.72
CA SER A 344 5.61 -17.37 -1.65
C SER A 344 4.36 -16.77 -2.31
N ARG A 345 4.47 -15.61 -2.96
CA ARG A 345 3.40 -15.03 -3.79
C ARG A 345 3.41 -15.55 -5.21
N GLN A 346 4.53 -16.08 -5.70
CA GLN A 346 4.60 -16.57 -7.08
C GLN A 346 4.17 -18.02 -7.17
N TYR A 347 3.22 -18.32 -8.06
CA TYR A 347 2.71 -19.68 -8.24
C TYR A 347 3.20 -20.31 -9.55
N ALA A 348 3.15 -21.63 -9.61
CA ALA A 348 3.28 -22.41 -10.82
C ALA A 348 2.08 -23.39 -10.90
N PRO A 349 1.52 -23.66 -12.09
CA PRO A 349 2.03 -23.28 -13.40
C PRO A 349 1.72 -21.84 -13.83
N GLU A 350 0.89 -21.08 -13.11
CA GLU A 350 0.43 -19.77 -13.59
C GLU A 350 1.58 -18.80 -13.86
N GLY A 351 2.63 -18.79 -13.03
CA GLY A 351 3.79 -17.91 -13.14
C GLY A 351 3.57 -16.49 -12.59
N GLY A 352 2.31 -16.09 -12.40
CA GLY A 352 1.92 -14.81 -11.82
C GLY A 352 2.03 -14.75 -10.30
N PHE A 353 1.72 -13.58 -9.73
CA PHE A 353 1.70 -13.37 -8.28
C PHE A 353 0.28 -13.32 -7.73
N SER A 354 0.08 -13.88 -6.54
CA SER A 354 -1.07 -13.64 -5.69
C SER A 354 -0.85 -12.45 -4.75
N GLY A 355 -1.93 -11.83 -4.29
CA GLY A 355 -1.86 -10.69 -3.37
C GLY A 355 -1.60 -11.08 -1.92
N ARG A 356 -2.04 -12.26 -1.52
CA ARG A 356 -2.02 -12.77 -0.15
C ARG A 356 -2.11 -14.30 -0.16
N THR A 357 -1.73 -14.93 0.95
CA THR A 357 -1.65 -16.39 1.10
C THR A 357 -2.99 -17.07 0.76
N ASN A 358 -2.96 -18.19 0.03
CA ASN A 358 -4.15 -18.95 -0.38
C ASN A 358 -5.19 -18.17 -1.20
N LYS A 359 -4.77 -17.11 -1.90
CA LYS A 359 -5.58 -16.47 -2.94
C LYS A 359 -4.97 -16.69 -4.31
N LEU A 360 -5.80 -16.42 -5.31
CA LEU A 360 -5.47 -16.60 -6.72
C LEU A 360 -4.44 -15.58 -7.20
N VAL A 361 -3.74 -15.94 -8.27
CA VAL A 361 -2.95 -15.01 -9.08
C VAL A 361 -3.82 -13.90 -9.67
N ASP A 362 -3.23 -12.71 -9.86
CA ASP A 362 -3.87 -11.57 -10.51
C ASP A 362 -2.80 -10.69 -11.18
N GLY A 363 -3.07 -10.29 -12.43
CA GLY A 363 -2.21 -9.50 -13.28
C GLY A 363 -1.76 -8.17 -12.67
N CYS A 364 -2.52 -7.57 -11.75
CA CYS A 364 -2.09 -6.32 -11.11
C CYS A 364 -0.98 -6.53 -10.07
N TYR A 365 -0.84 -7.72 -9.49
CA TYR A 365 0.28 -8.04 -8.59
C TYR A 365 1.61 -8.17 -9.32
N SER A 366 1.60 -8.21 -10.66
CA SER A 366 2.80 -8.00 -11.46
C SER A 366 3.50 -6.68 -11.10
N HIS A 367 2.76 -5.64 -10.73
CA HIS A 367 3.32 -4.44 -10.11
C HIS A 367 3.42 -4.56 -8.59
N TRP A 368 2.31 -4.80 -7.90
CA TRP A 368 2.27 -4.67 -6.44
C TRP A 368 3.17 -5.65 -5.68
N VAL A 369 3.44 -6.83 -6.24
CA VAL A 369 4.44 -7.76 -5.71
C VAL A 369 5.72 -7.66 -6.52
N GLY A 370 5.63 -7.65 -7.86
CA GLY A 370 6.80 -7.61 -8.74
C GLY A 370 7.72 -6.41 -8.49
N SER A 371 7.17 -5.23 -8.26
CA SER A 371 7.93 -4.01 -7.97
C SER A 371 8.44 -3.92 -6.52
N CYS A 372 8.10 -4.86 -5.62
CA CYS A 372 8.78 -4.99 -4.33
C CYS A 372 10.20 -5.55 -4.49
N TRP A 373 10.44 -6.38 -5.51
CA TRP A 373 11.73 -7.05 -5.71
C TRP A 373 12.88 -6.07 -5.94
N PRO A 374 12.78 -5.05 -6.81
CA PRO A 374 13.78 -3.99 -6.89
C PRO A 374 14.11 -3.32 -5.56
N LEU A 375 13.10 -3.11 -4.70
CA LEU A 375 13.24 -2.40 -3.42
C LEU A 375 14.01 -3.25 -2.42
N ILE A 376 13.61 -4.52 -2.26
CA ILE A 376 14.26 -5.42 -1.31
C ILE A 376 15.64 -5.86 -1.81
N GLN A 377 15.82 -6.09 -3.11
CA GLN A 377 17.13 -6.38 -3.70
C GLN A 377 18.08 -5.19 -3.54
N SER A 378 17.59 -3.96 -3.63
CA SER A 378 18.40 -2.77 -3.34
C SER A 378 18.78 -2.68 -1.85
N ALA A 379 17.86 -3.06 -0.95
CA ALA A 379 18.15 -3.12 0.47
C ALA A 379 19.21 -4.19 0.83
N LEU A 380 19.26 -5.30 0.08
CA LEU A 380 20.26 -6.36 0.25
C LEU A 380 21.61 -6.01 -0.40
N ASN A 381 21.58 -5.43 -1.60
CA ASN A 381 22.79 -5.17 -2.39
C ASN A 381 23.49 -3.86 -2.02
N GLY A 382 22.80 -2.94 -1.33
CA GLY A 382 23.31 -1.63 -0.96
C GLY A 382 23.41 -0.64 -2.14
N THR A 383 23.77 0.59 -1.80
CA THR A 383 23.99 1.68 -2.77
C THR A 383 25.09 1.31 -3.76
N GLN A 384 24.79 1.48 -5.05
CA GLN A 384 25.75 1.22 -6.12
C GLN A 384 26.57 2.48 -6.44
N PRO A 385 27.90 2.40 -6.62
CA PRO A 385 28.70 3.56 -6.99
C PRO A 385 28.33 4.06 -8.39
N ALA A 386 27.96 5.33 -8.53
CA ALA A 386 27.60 5.91 -9.83
C ALA A 386 28.79 5.98 -10.80
N ALA A 387 30.01 6.03 -10.27
CA ALA A 387 31.24 5.97 -11.06
C ALA A 387 31.54 4.57 -11.61
N ALA A 388 30.93 3.52 -11.06
CA ALA A 388 31.12 2.16 -11.58
C ALA A 388 30.39 2.00 -12.91
N ALA A 389 31.08 1.41 -13.90
CA ALA A 389 30.51 1.19 -15.24
C ALA A 389 29.26 0.30 -15.21
N ARG A 390 29.16 -0.63 -14.25
CA ARG A 390 27.98 -1.48 -14.05
C ARG A 390 27.93 -2.00 -12.60
N PRO A 391 26.74 -2.09 -11.96
CA PRO A 391 26.59 -2.82 -10.71
C PRO A 391 26.97 -4.30 -10.88
N PRO A 392 27.46 -4.96 -9.82
CA PRO A 392 27.82 -6.37 -9.87
C PRO A 392 26.59 -7.22 -10.22
N PRO A 393 26.74 -8.37 -10.91
CA PRO A 393 25.62 -9.28 -11.13
C PRO A 393 24.94 -9.60 -9.81
N ALA A 394 23.61 -9.51 -9.78
CA ALA A 394 22.82 -9.99 -8.65
C ALA A 394 21.68 -10.82 -9.22
N ASP A 395 21.45 -11.98 -8.63
CA ASP A 395 20.38 -12.86 -9.01
C ASP A 395 19.04 -12.24 -8.64
N ASN A 396 18.04 -12.43 -9.50
CA ASN A 396 16.67 -12.09 -9.14
C ASN A 396 16.12 -13.15 -8.19
N LEU A 397 15.44 -12.70 -7.14
CA LEU A 397 14.89 -13.57 -6.09
C LEU A 397 13.48 -14.11 -6.42
N TYR A 398 13.07 -13.99 -7.67
CA TYR A 398 11.79 -14.46 -8.22
C TYR A 398 11.95 -14.87 -9.68
N SER A 399 10.99 -15.65 -10.20
CA SER A 399 11.02 -16.10 -11.60
C SER A 399 10.52 -15.02 -12.55
N ARG A 400 11.43 -14.32 -13.24
CA ARG A 400 11.07 -13.40 -14.32
C ARG A 400 10.42 -14.11 -15.51
N GLU A 401 10.86 -15.33 -15.80
CA GLU A 401 10.24 -16.19 -16.81
C GLU A 401 8.76 -16.44 -16.50
N GLY A 402 8.45 -16.93 -15.29
CA GLY A 402 7.08 -17.24 -14.89
C GLY A 402 6.18 -16.01 -14.99
N LEU A 403 6.63 -14.85 -14.51
CA LEU A 403 5.84 -13.63 -14.57
C LEU A 403 5.63 -13.16 -16.01
N THR A 404 6.66 -13.23 -16.86
CA THR A 404 6.56 -12.88 -18.29
C THR A 404 5.55 -13.77 -19.01
N ARG A 405 5.59 -15.09 -18.76
CA ARG A 405 4.62 -16.05 -19.31
C ARG A 405 3.21 -15.71 -18.87
N TYR A 406 2.98 -15.46 -17.58
CA TYR A 406 1.65 -15.09 -17.07
C TYR A 406 1.10 -13.84 -17.77
N ILE A 407 1.92 -12.78 -17.87
CA ILE A 407 1.50 -11.51 -18.46
C ILE A 407 1.16 -11.68 -19.94
N LEU A 408 2.10 -12.22 -20.74
CA LEU A 408 1.97 -12.27 -22.19
C LEU A 408 0.99 -13.37 -22.63
N ALA A 409 0.94 -14.52 -21.94
CA ALA A 409 0.03 -15.59 -22.30
C ALA A 409 -1.38 -15.41 -21.69
N CYS A 410 -1.49 -15.13 -20.40
CA CYS A 410 -2.75 -15.21 -19.66
C CYS A 410 -3.47 -13.85 -19.53
N CYS A 411 -2.75 -12.74 -19.44
CA CYS A 411 -3.35 -11.44 -19.14
C CYS A 411 -3.74 -10.60 -20.37
N GLN A 412 -3.25 -10.93 -21.57
CA GLN A 412 -3.63 -10.18 -22.78
C GLN A 412 -5.06 -10.49 -23.21
N SER A 413 -5.84 -9.45 -23.49
CA SER A 413 -7.14 -9.57 -24.15
C SER A 413 -6.98 -9.47 -25.67
N LYS A 414 -7.83 -10.19 -26.41
CA LYS A 414 -7.78 -10.26 -27.88
C LYS A 414 -7.95 -8.88 -28.54
N ASN A 415 -8.80 -8.02 -27.95
CA ASN A 415 -9.19 -6.73 -28.52
C ASN A 415 -8.57 -5.54 -27.76
N GLY A 416 -7.36 -5.72 -27.22
CA GLY A 416 -6.70 -4.69 -26.43
C GLY A 416 -7.07 -4.70 -24.95
N GLY A 417 -6.24 -4.01 -24.16
CA GLY A 417 -6.23 -4.07 -22.69
C GLY A 417 -5.67 -5.38 -22.11
N LEU A 418 -5.26 -5.32 -20.83
CA LEU A 418 -4.88 -6.48 -20.02
C LEU A 418 -5.84 -6.63 -18.84
N ARG A 419 -5.88 -7.84 -18.26
CA ARG A 419 -6.87 -8.27 -17.26
C ARG A 419 -6.21 -8.90 -16.03
N ASP A 420 -7.00 -9.04 -14.97
CA ASP A 420 -6.71 -9.84 -13.77
C ASP A 420 -6.20 -11.25 -14.14
N LYS A 421 -7.08 -12.07 -14.71
CA LYS A 421 -6.81 -13.47 -15.08
C LYS A 421 -7.73 -13.91 -16.24
N PRO A 422 -7.46 -15.04 -16.91
CA PRO A 422 -8.39 -15.59 -17.89
C PRO A 422 -9.82 -15.71 -17.37
N GLY A 423 -10.80 -15.31 -18.20
CA GLY A 423 -12.21 -15.21 -17.82
C GLY A 423 -12.66 -13.86 -17.27
N LYS A 424 -11.73 -12.92 -17.01
CA LYS A 424 -12.07 -11.53 -16.64
C LYS A 424 -11.95 -10.59 -17.85
N HIS A 425 -12.76 -9.52 -17.84
CA HIS A 425 -12.65 -8.45 -18.82
C HIS A 425 -11.40 -7.60 -18.55
N PRO A 426 -10.79 -6.99 -19.58
CA PRO A 426 -9.74 -6.01 -19.36
C PRO A 426 -10.32 -4.72 -18.78
N ASP A 427 -9.48 -4.01 -18.02
CA ASP A 427 -9.73 -2.65 -17.56
C ASP A 427 -8.42 -1.84 -17.56
N SER A 428 -8.50 -0.51 -17.44
CA SER A 428 -7.32 0.35 -17.44
C SER A 428 -6.40 0.11 -16.24
N TYR A 429 -6.94 -0.30 -15.10
CA TYR A 429 -6.15 -0.56 -13.89
C TYR A 429 -5.23 -1.77 -14.08
N HIS A 430 -5.78 -2.91 -14.52
CA HIS A 430 -5.01 -4.10 -14.84
C HIS A 430 -4.09 -3.85 -16.04
N THR A 431 -4.56 -3.15 -17.07
CA THR A 431 -3.70 -2.75 -18.20
C THR A 431 -2.46 -1.99 -17.73
N CYS A 432 -2.63 -0.97 -16.90
CA CYS A 432 -1.53 -0.19 -16.34
C CYS A 432 -0.57 -1.08 -15.53
N TYR A 433 -1.07 -1.77 -14.51
CA TYR A 433 -0.20 -2.45 -13.54
C TYR A 433 0.40 -3.75 -14.07
N THR A 434 -0.25 -4.44 -15.00
CA THR A 434 0.33 -5.58 -15.70
C THR A 434 1.45 -5.13 -16.64
N LEU A 435 1.28 -4.01 -17.37
CA LEU A 435 2.37 -3.42 -18.17
C LEU A 435 3.52 -2.91 -17.28
N THR A 436 3.23 -2.32 -16.13
CA THR A 436 4.26 -1.92 -15.15
C THR A 436 5.09 -3.12 -14.68
N GLY A 437 4.44 -4.24 -14.39
CA GLY A 437 5.12 -5.49 -14.03
C GLY A 437 5.98 -6.06 -15.17
N LEU A 438 5.47 -6.01 -16.40
CA LEU A 438 6.24 -6.41 -17.59
C LEU A 438 7.47 -5.52 -17.80
N SER A 439 7.35 -4.21 -17.60
CA SER A 439 8.50 -3.31 -17.60
C SER A 439 9.50 -3.69 -16.51
N SER A 440 9.02 -3.99 -15.29
CA SER A 440 9.89 -4.34 -14.17
C SER A 440 10.75 -5.60 -14.40
N VAL A 441 10.30 -6.60 -15.18
CA VAL A 441 11.13 -7.79 -15.49
C VAL A 441 12.16 -7.50 -16.59
N GLN A 442 11.93 -6.48 -17.41
CA GLN A 442 12.78 -6.08 -18.54
C GLN A 442 13.95 -5.20 -18.11
N TYR A 443 13.97 -4.74 -16.85
CA TYR A 443 14.99 -3.86 -16.31
C TYR A 443 15.46 -4.30 -14.93
N ARG A 444 16.76 -4.20 -14.70
CA ARG A 444 17.33 -4.24 -13.36
C ARG A 444 17.36 -2.82 -12.79
N HIS A 445 16.52 -2.57 -11.81
CA HIS A 445 16.47 -1.31 -11.07
C HIS A 445 17.39 -1.35 -9.84
N TYR A 446 18.09 -0.25 -9.58
CA TYR A 446 19.02 -0.10 -8.46
C TYR A 446 19.16 1.38 -8.09
N HIS A 447 19.53 1.70 -6.86
CA HIS A 447 19.87 3.06 -6.44
C HIS A 447 21.38 3.29 -6.40
N THR A 448 21.77 4.55 -6.54
CA THR A 448 23.17 4.97 -6.60
C THR A 448 23.51 6.04 -5.57
N ASP A 449 24.79 6.31 -5.37
CA ASP A 449 25.29 7.41 -4.55
C ASP A 449 25.12 8.80 -5.22
N SER A 450 24.76 8.82 -6.51
CA SER A 450 24.49 10.03 -7.28
C SER A 450 22.99 10.23 -7.52
N SER A 451 22.45 11.28 -6.91
CA SER A 451 21.06 11.71 -7.13
C SER A 451 20.96 12.76 -8.24
N SER A 452 19.89 12.72 -9.04
CA SER A 452 19.61 13.76 -10.04
C SER A 452 19.23 15.10 -9.41
N ILE A 453 18.88 15.10 -8.13
CA ILE A 453 18.72 16.30 -7.31
C ILE A 453 19.92 16.34 -6.36
N SER A 454 20.73 17.40 -6.37
CA SER A 454 21.90 17.57 -5.49
C SER A 454 21.61 17.21 -4.02
N GLN A 455 22.63 16.96 -3.19
CA GLN A 455 22.49 16.58 -1.77
C GLN A 455 21.35 17.32 -1.03
N GLY A 456 20.51 16.56 -0.33
CA GLY A 456 19.34 17.06 0.39
C GLY A 456 18.27 15.99 0.66
N GLU A 457 17.12 16.42 1.16
CA GLU A 457 15.96 15.56 1.44
C GLU A 457 15.52 14.78 0.19
N PHE A 458 15.21 13.50 0.37
CA PHE A 458 14.81 12.54 -0.69
C PHE A 458 15.90 12.22 -1.73
N SER A 459 17.19 12.51 -1.47
CA SER A 459 18.28 12.20 -2.43
C SER A 459 18.27 10.75 -2.92
N SER A 460 18.09 9.79 -2.00
CA SER A 460 17.92 8.35 -2.30
C SER A 460 16.80 8.08 -3.30
N ALA A 461 15.63 8.73 -3.12
CA ALA A 461 14.48 8.50 -3.97
C ALA A 461 14.70 8.91 -5.43
N PHE A 462 15.66 9.80 -5.70
CA PHE A 462 16.01 10.29 -7.04
C PHE A 462 17.40 9.83 -7.50
N SER A 463 18.01 8.85 -6.82
CA SER A 463 19.25 8.20 -7.25
C SER A 463 19.02 6.85 -7.96
N TRP A 464 17.75 6.46 -8.14
CA TRP A 464 17.37 5.24 -8.84
C TRP A 464 17.68 5.30 -10.33
N LYS A 465 18.39 4.28 -10.78
CA LYS A 465 18.75 4.02 -12.18
C LYS A 465 18.23 2.64 -12.59
N TYR A 466 18.41 2.33 -13.87
CA TYR A 466 17.98 1.06 -14.45
C TYR A 466 18.96 0.61 -15.52
N LEU A 467 19.08 -0.71 -15.69
CA LEU A 467 19.79 -1.33 -16.79
C LEU A 467 18.84 -2.28 -17.54
N PRO A 468 18.80 -2.24 -18.87
CA PRO A 468 18.01 -3.20 -19.64
C PRO A 468 18.55 -4.61 -19.37
N VAL A 469 17.63 -5.54 -19.20
CA VAL A 469 17.95 -6.96 -19.29
C VAL A 469 17.52 -7.46 -20.66
N PHE A 470 18.39 -8.22 -21.30
CA PHE A 470 18.18 -8.76 -22.64
C PHE A 470 17.66 -10.19 -22.57
N GLU A 471 17.09 -10.65 -23.68
CA GLU A 471 16.64 -12.03 -23.85
C GLU A 471 17.78 -13.01 -23.54
N SER A 472 17.49 -14.06 -22.76
CA SER A 472 18.50 -15.02 -22.33
C SER A 472 18.62 -16.17 -23.32
N ASP A 473 19.84 -16.62 -23.65
CA ASP A 473 20.07 -17.78 -24.53
C ASP A 473 19.89 -19.15 -23.84
N GLY A 474 19.09 -19.21 -22.77
CA GLY A 474 18.65 -20.47 -22.14
C GLY A 474 19.59 -21.07 -21.08
N GLN A 475 20.53 -20.32 -20.51
CA GLN A 475 21.38 -20.77 -19.39
C GLN A 475 21.10 -19.94 -18.11
N GLY A 476 20.89 -20.61 -16.97
CA GLY A 476 20.69 -20.01 -15.65
C GLY A 476 19.27 -20.14 -15.09
N SER A 477 19.08 -19.87 -13.80
CA SER A 477 17.76 -19.86 -13.13
C SER A 477 16.95 -18.59 -13.36
N ASP A 478 17.60 -17.52 -13.83
CA ASP A 478 17.00 -16.20 -14.08
C ASP A 478 16.95 -15.89 -15.59
N ILE A 479 16.00 -16.53 -16.27
CA ILE A 479 15.83 -16.49 -17.74
C ILE A 479 14.83 -15.41 -18.13
N ASN A 480 15.16 -14.63 -19.18
CA ASN A 480 14.22 -13.72 -19.84
C ASN A 480 13.69 -14.33 -21.12
N VAL A 481 12.36 -14.34 -21.24
CA VAL A 481 11.64 -15.03 -22.33
C VAL A 481 10.77 -14.09 -23.17
N PHE A 482 10.85 -12.77 -22.95
CA PHE A 482 10.21 -11.77 -23.81
C PHE A 482 11.12 -11.45 -25.01
N GLY A 483 10.55 -11.13 -26.16
CA GLY A 483 11.33 -10.65 -27.31
C GLY A 483 11.65 -9.16 -27.19
N GLU A 484 12.72 -8.68 -27.82
CA GLU A 484 13.08 -7.25 -27.78
C GLU A 484 11.97 -6.32 -28.32
N ASN A 485 11.13 -6.82 -29.24
CA ASN A 485 9.96 -6.09 -29.71
C ASN A 485 8.90 -5.86 -28.60
N ASP A 486 8.91 -6.65 -27.53
CA ASP A 486 8.00 -6.52 -26.38
C ASP A 486 8.52 -5.51 -25.34
N ARG A 487 9.70 -4.92 -25.55
CA ARG A 487 10.34 -4.00 -24.59
C ARG A 487 9.50 -2.75 -24.35
N LEU A 488 9.17 -2.51 -23.08
CA LEU A 488 8.48 -1.33 -22.59
C LEU A 488 9.47 -0.27 -22.09
N MET A 489 8.98 0.95 -21.87
CA MET A 489 9.74 2.00 -21.20
C MET A 489 9.99 1.62 -19.72
N ALA A 490 11.19 1.92 -19.21
CA ALA A 490 11.51 1.74 -17.79
C ALA A 490 10.74 2.74 -16.91
N PHE A 491 10.02 2.23 -15.91
CA PHE A 491 9.32 3.04 -14.90
C PHE A 491 10.11 3.11 -13.60
N HIS A 492 9.98 4.22 -12.91
CA HIS A 492 10.62 4.42 -11.61
C HIS A 492 9.97 3.49 -10.56
N PRO A 493 10.73 2.65 -9.83
CA PRO A 493 10.15 1.64 -8.94
C PRO A 493 9.40 2.26 -7.75
N LEU A 494 9.78 3.48 -7.33
CA LEU A 494 9.08 4.22 -6.26
C LEU A 494 7.88 5.06 -6.74
N PHE A 495 7.97 5.73 -7.88
CA PHE A 495 7.01 6.75 -8.31
C PHE A 495 6.04 6.25 -9.38
N VAL A 496 6.31 5.07 -9.96
CA VAL A 496 5.44 4.39 -10.94
C VAL A 496 5.08 5.28 -12.14
N ILE A 497 6.06 6.07 -12.57
CA ILE A 497 6.06 6.91 -13.78
C ILE A 497 7.46 6.86 -14.41
N PRO A 498 7.67 7.32 -15.66
CA PRO A 498 9.01 7.39 -16.23
C PRO A 498 9.98 8.18 -15.35
N HIS A 499 11.22 7.71 -15.21
CA HIS A 499 12.25 8.38 -14.37
C HIS A 499 12.36 9.88 -14.71
N LYS A 500 12.43 10.21 -16.01
CA LYS A 500 12.51 11.60 -16.50
C LYS A 500 11.32 12.47 -16.09
N ALA A 501 10.12 11.90 -15.95
CA ALA A 501 8.93 12.65 -15.53
C ALA A 501 9.01 13.03 -14.04
N ALA A 502 9.42 12.08 -13.20
CA ALA A 502 9.67 12.33 -11.77
C ALA A 502 10.77 13.39 -11.56
N GLU A 503 11.90 13.24 -12.24
CA GLU A 503 13.03 14.17 -12.16
C GLU A 503 12.63 15.59 -12.59
N ARG A 504 11.90 15.72 -13.71
CA ARG A 504 11.48 17.02 -14.25
C ARG A 504 10.57 17.78 -13.27
N MET A 505 9.57 17.11 -12.71
CA MET A 505 8.66 17.75 -11.75
C MET A 505 9.41 18.18 -10.48
N ARG A 506 10.29 17.32 -9.95
CA ARG A 506 11.10 17.64 -8.77
C ARG A 506 12.05 18.80 -9.01
N LEU A 507 12.75 18.83 -10.14
CA LEU A 507 13.66 19.92 -10.50
C LEU A 507 12.89 21.24 -10.65
N TRP A 508 11.75 21.22 -11.35
CA TRP A 508 10.89 22.40 -11.45
C TRP A 508 10.43 22.92 -10.08
N ALA A 509 10.02 22.02 -9.18
CA ALA A 509 9.59 22.37 -7.83
C ALA A 509 10.71 23.02 -6.99
N ARG A 510 11.95 22.58 -7.17
CA ARG A 510 13.14 23.18 -6.53
C ARG A 510 13.44 24.57 -7.08
N SER A 511 13.43 24.75 -8.40
CA SER A 511 13.65 26.06 -9.03
C SER A 511 12.58 27.09 -8.65
N ASN A 512 11.37 26.62 -8.31
CA ASN A 512 10.24 27.47 -7.90
C ASN A 512 9.97 27.41 -6.39
N ALA A 513 11.00 27.11 -5.58
CA ALA A 513 10.84 26.96 -4.13
C ALA A 513 10.78 28.30 -3.37
N SER A 514 11.42 29.35 -3.87
CA SER A 514 11.65 30.60 -3.12
C SER A 514 10.39 31.26 -2.58
N GLY A 515 9.31 31.36 -3.38
CA GLY A 515 8.04 31.97 -2.94
C GLY A 515 7.22 31.08 -2.00
N VAL A 516 7.23 29.76 -2.24
CA VAL A 516 6.46 28.79 -1.42
C VAL A 516 7.14 28.57 -0.07
N ILE A 517 8.46 28.38 -0.05
CA ILE A 517 9.24 28.23 1.18
C ILE A 517 9.21 29.53 1.98
N ALA A 518 9.35 30.71 1.38
CA ALA A 518 9.22 31.97 2.11
C ALA A 518 7.83 32.14 2.72
N GLY A 519 6.76 31.84 1.97
CA GLY A 519 5.38 31.87 2.48
C GLY A 519 5.11 30.86 3.60
N ILE A 520 5.73 29.68 3.53
CA ILE A 520 5.64 28.64 4.56
C ILE A 520 6.46 29.01 5.80
N LEU A 521 7.72 29.46 5.64
CA LEU A 521 8.58 29.93 6.73
C LEU A 521 7.96 31.14 7.44
N CYS A 522 7.35 32.07 6.70
CA CYS A 522 6.59 33.17 7.29
C CYS A 522 5.37 32.67 8.08
N SER A 523 4.69 31.61 7.60
CA SER A 523 3.58 31.00 8.34
C SER A 523 4.04 30.29 9.63
N ILE A 524 5.26 29.74 9.64
CA ILE A 524 5.89 29.13 10.82
C ILE A 524 6.30 30.22 11.83
N LYS A 525 7.02 31.26 11.38
CA LYS A 525 7.49 32.35 12.23
C LYS A 525 6.37 33.26 12.74
N GLY A 526 5.32 33.49 11.96
CA GLY A 526 4.19 34.34 12.35
C GLY A 526 3.38 33.78 13.53
N PHE A 527 3.50 32.49 13.84
CA PHE A 527 2.86 31.87 15.00
C PHE A 527 3.73 31.95 16.26
N GLU A 528 5.06 31.96 16.12
CA GLU A 528 5.99 32.20 17.24
C GLU A 528 5.87 33.64 17.77
N ALA A 529 5.44 34.61 16.94
CA ALA A 529 5.25 36.00 17.33
C ALA A 529 3.98 36.28 18.18
N ALA A 530 3.11 35.30 18.42
CA ALA A 530 1.86 35.49 19.18
C ALA A 530 1.91 34.98 20.63
N ASN A 531 3.06 34.47 21.09
CA ASN A 531 3.23 34.04 22.47
C ASN A 531 4.72 34.14 22.85
N THR A 532 5.17 35.33 23.24
CA THR A 532 6.26 35.59 24.19
C THR A 532 6.56 37.08 24.27
N ASP A 533 6.51 37.64 25.49
CA ASP A 533 7.25 38.85 25.84
C ASP A 533 8.77 38.61 25.69
N PRO A 534 9.55 39.64 25.34
CA PRO A 534 10.93 39.46 24.92
C PRO A 534 11.85 39.35 26.13
N ILE A 535 12.58 38.24 26.26
CA ILE A 535 13.81 38.21 27.06
C ILE A 535 14.97 37.94 26.11
N SER A 536 15.71 39.01 25.82
CA SER A 536 17.02 38.96 25.19
C SER A 536 18.08 38.53 26.19
N SER A 537 18.89 37.53 25.83
CA SER A 537 20.36 37.58 25.97
C SER A 537 20.96 36.30 25.39
N TYR A 538 21.73 36.44 24.33
CA TYR A 538 22.61 35.41 23.80
C TYR A 538 23.98 35.58 24.46
N GLY A 539 24.44 34.55 25.16
CA GLY A 539 25.83 34.40 25.60
C GLY A 539 26.48 33.23 24.87
N THR A 540 27.69 33.44 24.37
CA THR A 540 28.57 32.41 23.79
C THR A 540 29.66 32.06 24.78
N ASP A 541 29.98 30.77 24.96
CA ASP A 541 31.24 30.38 25.62
C ASP A 541 32.44 30.48 24.67
N SER A 542 33.63 30.53 25.26
CA SER A 542 34.94 30.89 24.70
C SER A 542 35.47 30.03 23.53
N ILE A 543 34.65 29.15 22.93
CA ILE A 543 35.00 28.33 21.75
C ILE A 543 33.88 28.34 20.67
N GLY A 544 32.80 29.10 20.82
CA GLY A 544 31.91 29.42 19.69
C GLY A 544 31.02 28.28 19.14
N HIS A 545 30.57 27.33 19.97
CA HIS A 545 29.53 26.36 19.61
C HIS A 545 28.20 26.63 20.33
N PRO A 546 27.03 26.47 19.68
CA PRO A 546 25.73 26.55 20.34
C PRO A 546 25.42 25.25 21.10
N LEU A 547 25.39 25.33 22.44
CA LEU A 547 24.90 24.26 23.32
C LEU A 547 23.37 24.35 23.44
N VAL A 548 22.65 23.46 22.77
CA VAL A 548 21.22 23.21 23.02
C VAL A 548 21.04 21.76 23.46
N PHE A 549 21.24 21.50 24.75
CA PHE A 549 20.67 20.33 25.42
C PHE A 549 19.57 20.84 26.35
N LYS A 550 18.31 20.82 25.90
CA LYS A 550 17.15 20.95 26.81
C LYS A 550 16.77 19.54 27.28
N MET A 551 17.10 19.20 28.51
CA MET A 551 16.67 17.97 29.20
C MET A 551 15.22 18.16 29.70
N TYR A 552 14.36 17.16 29.46
CA TYR A 552 12.89 17.20 29.71
C TYR A 552 12.37 15.95 30.45
N TYR A 553 13.24 15.17 31.08
CA TYR A 553 12.89 13.90 31.72
C TYR A 553 12.03 14.07 32.96
N VAL A 554 12.10 15.20 33.67
CA VAL A 554 11.17 15.49 34.78
C VAL A 554 9.72 15.51 34.26
N LEU A 555 9.48 16.11 33.09
CA LEU A 555 8.16 16.15 32.46
C LEU A 555 7.73 14.78 31.94
N TYR A 556 8.66 14.00 31.37
CA TYR A 556 8.37 12.65 30.90
C TYR A 556 8.00 11.69 32.04
N LEU A 557 8.69 11.79 33.18
CA LEU A 557 8.39 10.99 34.36
C LEU A 557 7.04 11.36 34.97
N ALA A 558 6.74 12.65 35.13
CA ALA A 558 5.41 13.11 35.58
C ALA A 558 4.30 12.67 34.62
N SER A 559 4.55 12.70 33.31
CA SER A 559 3.62 12.19 32.30
C SER A 559 3.40 10.67 32.40
N LEU A 560 4.46 9.90 32.68
CA LEU A 560 4.37 8.46 32.92
C LEU A 560 3.54 8.13 34.17
N CYS A 561 3.78 8.82 35.30
CA CYS A 561 3.03 8.64 36.53
C CYS A 561 1.53 8.91 36.31
N ARG A 562 1.18 9.99 35.61
CA ARG A 562 -0.22 10.31 35.27
C ARG A 562 -0.90 9.25 34.43
N ARG A 563 -0.24 8.73 33.38
CA ARG A 563 -0.80 7.64 32.54
C ARG A 563 -1.03 6.35 33.33
N ARG A 564 -0.17 6.06 34.32
CA ARG A 564 -0.23 4.85 35.16
C ARG A 564 -1.03 5.03 36.46
N ARG A 565 -1.57 6.22 36.71
CA ARG A 565 -2.24 6.62 37.97
C ARG A 565 -1.35 6.42 39.22
N TRP A 566 -0.04 6.61 39.08
CA TRP A 566 0.87 6.66 40.21
C TRP A 566 0.90 8.07 40.82
N PRO A 567 1.27 8.22 42.09
CA PRO A 567 1.54 9.54 42.68
C PRO A 567 2.60 10.31 41.88
N GLU A 568 2.54 11.64 41.93
CA GLU A 568 3.54 12.51 41.31
C GLU A 568 4.94 12.21 41.87
N PRO A 569 5.98 12.24 41.02
CA PRO A 569 7.36 11.96 41.45
C PRO A 569 7.83 12.99 42.47
N LEU A 570 8.43 12.53 43.57
CA LEU A 570 9.01 13.38 44.61
C LEU A 570 10.52 13.42 44.47
N TYR A 571 11.10 14.61 44.38
CA TYR A 571 12.54 14.83 44.23
C TYR A 571 13.14 15.36 45.54
N GLU A 572 14.23 14.75 45.99
CA GLU A 572 15.06 15.19 47.11
C GLU A 572 16.46 15.47 46.57
N SER A 573 16.88 16.74 46.59
CA SER A 573 18.20 17.16 46.08
C SER A 573 19.15 17.43 47.23
N HIS A 574 20.39 16.97 47.11
CA HIS A 574 21.44 17.10 48.11
C HIS A 574 22.63 17.85 47.51
N ALA A 575 22.97 19.00 48.09
CA ALA A 575 24.15 19.77 47.72
C ALA A 575 25.37 19.29 48.52
N SER A 576 26.51 19.17 47.85
CA SER A 576 27.82 18.86 48.44
C SER A 576 28.85 19.88 47.96
N THR A 577 30.03 19.89 48.58
CA THR A 577 31.16 20.76 48.16
C THR A 577 31.66 20.48 46.74
N THR A 578 31.27 19.35 46.14
CA THR A 578 31.70 18.91 44.80
C THR A 578 30.57 18.92 43.76
N GLY A 579 29.35 19.33 44.16
CA GLY A 579 28.18 19.46 43.28
C GLY A 579 26.90 18.86 43.88
N TYR A 580 25.90 18.57 43.04
CA TYR A 580 24.54 18.19 43.42
C TYR A 580 24.22 16.73 43.07
N THR A 581 23.51 16.06 43.96
CA THR A 581 22.90 14.73 43.69
C THR A 581 21.40 14.80 43.95
N CYS A 582 20.62 13.91 43.34
CA CYS A 582 19.18 13.89 43.52
C CYS A 582 18.64 12.46 43.62
N ILE A 583 17.66 12.27 44.50
CA ILE A 583 16.87 11.06 44.63
C ILE A 583 15.44 11.38 44.19
N VAL A 584 14.88 10.56 43.30
CA VAL A 584 13.46 10.63 42.92
C VAL A 584 12.72 9.38 43.38
N ARG A 585 11.56 9.57 44.01
CA ARG A 585 10.65 8.51 44.43
C ARG A 585 9.50 8.35 43.45
N VAL A 586 9.35 7.14 42.89
CA VAL A 586 8.25 6.78 41.99
C VAL A 586 7.77 5.36 42.30
N ASN A 587 6.46 5.22 42.54
CA ASN A 587 5.81 3.93 42.80
C ASN A 587 6.50 3.11 43.91
N ASN A 588 6.67 3.71 45.09
CA ASN A 588 7.35 3.14 46.27
C ASN A 588 8.79 2.67 46.01
N ARG A 589 9.48 3.26 45.04
CA ARG A 589 10.88 2.98 44.73
C ARG A 589 11.70 4.26 44.58
N GLU A 590 12.94 4.19 45.04
CA GLU A 590 13.92 5.28 44.92
C GLU A 590 14.87 5.07 43.75
N TYR A 591 15.16 6.16 43.04
CA TYR A 591 16.14 6.23 41.96
C TYR A 591 17.06 7.42 42.21
N GLN A 592 18.36 7.22 42.10
CA GLN A 592 19.36 8.23 42.45
C GLN A 592 20.28 8.52 41.27
N THR A 593 20.72 9.78 41.16
CA THR A 593 21.82 10.17 40.27
C THR A 593 23.07 9.35 40.54
N ASP A 594 23.71 8.85 39.48
CA ASP A 594 24.94 8.07 39.54
C ASP A 594 26.22 8.92 39.57
N VAL A 595 26.09 10.18 39.18
CA VAL A 595 27.20 11.16 39.13
C VAL A 595 26.80 12.44 39.86
N VAL A 596 27.79 13.11 40.41
CA VAL A 596 27.62 14.46 40.97
C VAL A 596 27.43 15.43 39.82
N CYS A 597 26.34 16.17 39.83
CA CYS A 597 25.94 17.11 38.77
C CYS A 597 26.32 18.55 39.14
N ASP A 598 26.61 19.38 38.15
CA ASP A 598 27.03 20.77 38.38
C ASP A 598 25.90 21.68 38.89
N SER A 599 24.64 21.28 38.68
CA SER A 599 23.47 22.01 39.17
C SER A 599 22.38 21.09 39.74
N GLU A 600 21.57 21.66 40.64
CA GLU A 600 20.39 20.98 41.20
C GLU A 600 19.40 20.54 40.11
N THR A 601 19.17 21.39 39.11
CA THR A 601 18.27 21.08 37.99
C THR A 601 18.77 19.91 37.15
N LEU A 602 20.09 19.83 36.94
CA LEU A 602 20.70 18.73 36.20
C LEU A 602 20.63 17.42 37.00
N ALA A 603 20.80 17.49 38.32
CA ALA A 603 20.64 16.35 39.21
C ALA A 603 19.20 15.81 39.17
N GLN A 604 18.19 16.69 39.20
CA GLN A 604 16.78 16.31 39.10
C GLN A 604 16.44 15.67 37.75
N GLU A 605 16.94 16.24 36.65
CA GLU A 605 16.74 15.69 35.30
C GLU A 605 17.43 14.33 35.12
N ASN A 606 18.63 14.14 35.70
CA ASN A 606 19.34 12.86 35.67
C ASN A 606 18.60 11.78 36.50
N ALA A 607 18.16 12.12 37.71
CA ALA A 607 17.35 11.22 38.53
C ALA A 607 16.03 10.86 37.81
N ALA A 608 15.38 11.85 37.19
CA ALA A 608 14.15 11.65 36.43
C ALA A 608 14.33 10.74 35.22
N MET A 609 15.44 10.89 34.49
CA MET A 609 15.80 10.05 33.36
C MET A 609 15.94 8.58 33.80
N ARG A 610 16.66 8.33 34.89
CA ARG A 610 16.86 6.96 35.41
C ARG A 610 15.53 6.30 35.80
N ALA A 611 14.73 7.01 36.59
CA ALA A 611 13.40 6.54 36.97
C ALA A 611 12.51 6.31 35.75
N TYR A 612 12.51 7.20 34.75
CA TYR A 612 11.69 7.06 33.55
C TYR A 612 12.10 5.86 32.69
N LEU A 613 13.40 5.69 32.42
CA LEU A 613 13.92 4.61 31.58
C LEU A 613 13.63 3.22 32.17
N ILE A 614 13.62 3.10 33.51
CA ILE A 614 13.31 1.85 34.21
C ILE A 614 11.79 1.66 34.31
N CYS A 615 11.06 2.65 34.81
CA CYS A 615 9.61 2.56 35.05
C CYS A 615 8.79 2.41 33.77
N ARG A 616 9.24 2.93 32.62
CA ARG A 616 8.49 2.81 31.35
C ARG A 616 8.31 1.36 30.90
N ASN A 617 9.19 0.46 31.33
CA ASN A 617 9.21 -0.95 30.97
C ASN A 617 8.49 -1.86 31.98
N PHE A 618 7.93 -1.34 33.07
CA PHE A 618 7.18 -2.17 34.03
C PHE A 618 5.84 -2.63 33.44
N SER A 619 5.51 -3.92 33.55
CA SER A 619 4.17 -4.45 33.23
C SER A 619 3.14 -3.98 34.27
N VAL A 620 1.86 -3.92 33.87
CA VAL A 620 0.73 -3.41 34.69
C VAL A 620 0.45 -4.31 35.90
N ASN A 621 0.93 -5.56 35.90
CA ASN A 621 0.72 -6.54 36.96
C ASN A 621 2.07 -6.99 37.57
N ASP A 622 2.59 -6.23 38.53
CA ASP A 622 3.82 -6.49 39.31
C ASP A 622 4.50 -7.86 39.09
N GLY A 623 5.63 -7.84 38.38
CA GLY A 623 6.42 -9.04 38.09
C GLY A 623 7.88 -8.72 37.78
N LYS A 624 8.66 -8.53 38.85
CA LYS A 624 10.12 -8.71 39.00
C LYS A 624 11.02 -8.54 37.75
N CYS A 625 11.86 -7.51 37.72
CA CYS A 625 13.23 -7.67 37.21
C CYS A 625 14.06 -8.45 38.25
N PRO A 626 14.95 -9.37 37.85
CA PRO A 626 15.92 -9.95 38.78
C PRO A 626 16.81 -8.84 39.33
N VAL A 627 17.03 -8.89 40.65
CA VAL A 627 18.06 -8.11 41.32
C VAL A 627 19.42 -8.56 40.77
N GLY A 628 20.27 -7.60 40.41
CA GLY A 628 21.69 -7.84 40.11
C GLY A 628 22.04 -7.75 38.63
N HIS A 629 22.30 -6.52 38.15
CA HIS A 629 23.37 -6.31 37.17
C HIS A 629 24.35 -5.33 37.82
N ASP A 630 25.47 -5.87 38.29
CA ASP A 630 26.62 -5.09 38.76
C ASP A 630 27.20 -4.33 37.56
N ASN A 631 26.80 -3.07 37.41
CA ASN A 631 27.45 -2.09 36.56
C ASN A 631 28.19 -1.05 37.42
N GLY A 632 28.81 -1.46 38.52
CA GLY A 632 29.72 -0.62 39.32
C GLY A 632 29.16 0.74 39.77
N GLY A 633 27.83 0.85 39.94
CA GLY A 633 27.13 2.11 40.21
C GLY A 633 25.96 1.96 41.19
N VAL A 634 25.39 3.08 41.62
CA VAL A 634 24.34 3.16 42.67
C VAL A 634 23.13 2.28 42.32
N VAL A 635 22.74 1.41 43.26
CA VAL A 635 21.59 0.48 43.14
C VAL A 635 20.29 1.27 42.94
N GLN A 636 19.55 0.96 41.88
CA GLN A 636 18.33 1.67 41.49
C GLN A 636 17.07 0.87 41.81
N GLY A 637 15.98 1.56 42.18
CA GLY A 637 14.65 0.96 42.34
C GLY A 637 14.43 0.28 43.69
N ILE A 638 15.09 0.77 44.75
CA ILE A 638 15.03 0.23 46.12
C ILE A 638 13.61 0.42 46.68
N PRO A 639 12.94 -0.63 47.20
CA PRO A 639 11.61 -0.51 47.78
C PRO A 639 11.59 0.36 49.05
N VAL A 640 10.60 1.24 49.17
CA VAL A 640 10.38 2.09 50.36
C VAL A 640 9.08 1.67 51.06
N ALA A 641 9.08 1.68 52.40
CA ALA A 641 7.92 1.32 53.21
C ALA A 641 6.72 2.24 52.94
N ILE A 642 5.53 1.64 52.85
CA ILE A 642 4.26 2.36 52.63
C ILE A 642 3.97 3.23 53.86
N GLY A 643 4.07 4.56 53.75
CA GLY A 643 3.63 5.50 54.79
C GLY A 643 4.56 6.67 55.13
N THR A 644 5.79 6.73 54.62
CA THR A 644 6.70 7.87 54.85
C THR A 644 6.31 9.06 53.97
N GLY A 645 5.64 10.08 54.54
CA GLY A 645 5.37 11.36 53.89
C GLY A 645 3.92 11.89 53.92
N ARG A 646 2.98 11.22 54.60
CA ARG A 646 1.60 11.71 54.70
C ARG A 646 1.48 12.86 55.71
N ARG A 647 1.23 14.09 55.23
CA ARG A 647 0.57 15.12 56.05
C ARG A 647 -0.87 14.66 56.35
N VAL A 648 -1.22 14.66 57.62
CA VAL A 648 -2.50 14.23 58.20
C VAL A 648 -3.64 15.10 57.68
N ARG A 649 -4.68 14.48 57.12
CA ARG A 649 -6.06 14.99 57.18
C ARG A 649 -7.02 13.84 57.50
N TYR A 650 -7.75 14.06 58.58
CA TYR A 650 -8.80 13.24 59.19
C TYR A 650 -10.01 13.05 58.26
N GLY A 651 -10.71 11.92 58.41
CA GLY A 651 -12.12 11.75 58.04
C GLY A 651 -12.42 10.48 57.23
N ASP A 652 -12.56 9.34 57.93
CA ASP A 652 -13.69 8.38 57.95
C ASP A 652 -14.67 8.43 56.74
N GLU A 653 -15.17 7.33 56.15
CA GLU A 653 -15.34 5.97 56.64
C GLU A 653 -15.85 5.06 55.48
N ILE A 654 -15.61 3.75 55.62
CA ILE A 654 -16.41 2.59 55.18
C ILE A 654 -16.33 2.12 53.71
N ASP A 655 -15.55 1.03 53.56
CA ASP A 655 -15.69 -0.06 52.59
C ASP A 655 -17.03 -0.82 52.76
N MET A 656 -17.58 -1.35 51.66
CA MET A 656 -17.99 -2.77 51.64
C MET A 656 -18.17 -3.34 50.22
N SER A 657 -17.54 -4.50 50.05
CA SER A 657 -17.59 -5.56 49.03
C SER A 657 -18.95 -5.80 48.32
N THR A 658 -19.03 -6.34 47.09
CA THR A 658 -18.86 -7.77 46.71
C THR A 658 -19.11 -7.90 45.19
N SER A 659 -18.28 -8.61 44.40
CA SER A 659 -18.48 -9.99 43.87
C SER A 659 -19.82 -10.18 43.13
N GLU A 660 -19.96 -10.67 41.89
CA GLU A 660 -19.45 -11.91 41.27
C GLU A 660 -20.06 -11.98 39.84
N GLY A 661 -19.55 -12.89 38.99
CA GLY A 661 -20.45 -13.66 38.11
C GLY A 661 -20.36 -13.47 36.60
N SER A 662 -19.51 -14.30 35.98
CA SER A 662 -19.41 -14.63 34.56
C SER A 662 -20.73 -15.06 33.87
N ARG A 663 -20.86 -14.84 32.55
CA ARG A 663 -21.14 -15.88 31.53
C ARG A 663 -21.26 -15.37 30.08
N SER A 664 -20.46 -16.02 29.22
CA SER A 664 -20.71 -16.55 27.86
C SER A 664 -21.83 -16.03 26.93
N GLY A 665 -21.48 -15.94 25.63
CA GLY A 665 -22.35 -15.88 24.44
C GLY A 665 -22.03 -14.63 23.63
N GLY A 666 -21.59 -14.66 22.37
CA GLY A 666 -22.01 -15.52 21.27
C GLY A 666 -22.59 -14.61 20.18
N SER A 667 -21.99 -14.66 19.00
CA SER A 667 -22.51 -14.21 17.69
C SER A 667 -22.51 -12.71 17.33
N SER A 668 -22.04 -12.48 16.10
CA SER A 668 -22.12 -11.27 15.25
C SER A 668 -23.52 -10.64 15.21
N PRO A 669 -23.64 -9.39 14.73
CA PRO A 669 -24.06 -9.23 13.33
C PRO A 669 -23.51 -7.96 12.59
N GLU A 670 -23.34 -8.09 11.28
CA GLU A 670 -23.57 -7.01 10.29
C GLU A 670 -25.08 -6.68 10.31
N SER A 671 -25.64 -5.48 10.16
CA SER A 671 -25.45 -4.47 9.12
C SER A 671 -26.53 -3.36 9.34
N TYR A 672 -26.17 -2.15 8.92
CA TYR A 672 -26.99 -1.07 8.31
C TYR A 672 -28.24 -0.45 8.96
N GLU A 673 -28.25 0.89 8.82
CA GLU A 673 -29.35 1.87 8.91
C GLU A 673 -30.04 2.04 10.28
N GLY A 674 -30.18 3.24 10.83
CA GLY A 674 -30.52 4.51 10.20
C GLY A 674 -31.80 4.99 10.89
N GLY A 675 -31.69 5.94 11.82
CA GLY A 675 -32.85 6.37 12.61
C GLY A 675 -32.61 7.63 13.41
N ARG A 676 -33.03 8.76 12.84
CA ARG A 676 -33.14 10.07 13.48
C ARG A 676 -34.07 9.99 14.69
N MET A 677 -33.67 10.62 15.78
CA MET A 677 -34.54 10.99 16.91
C MET A 677 -35.55 12.06 16.51
N GLY A 678 -36.77 11.92 17.01
CA GLY A 678 -37.86 12.89 16.85
C GLY A 678 -39.05 12.60 17.77
N LEU A 679 -38.83 12.83 19.06
CA LEU A 679 -39.75 13.37 20.08
C LEU A 679 -41.26 13.05 20.05
N ASP A 680 -41.67 12.33 21.10
CA ASP A 680 -42.77 12.60 22.04
C ASP A 680 -44.21 12.91 21.57
N ARG A 681 -45.01 11.83 21.68
CA ARG A 681 -46.34 11.71 22.31
C ARG A 681 -46.98 12.95 22.98
N ARG A 682 -48.27 13.16 22.68
CA ARG A 682 -49.49 12.95 23.54
C ARG A 682 -50.69 13.58 22.79
N SER A 683 -51.88 12.97 22.67
CA SER A 683 -52.90 12.70 23.71
C SER A 683 -53.96 11.68 23.16
N ILE A 684 -54.35 10.65 23.92
CA ILE A 684 -55.64 10.50 24.66
C ILE A 684 -56.86 10.82 23.78
N GLY A 685 -57.66 9.87 23.30
CA GLY A 685 -58.62 9.05 24.05
C GLY A 685 -59.83 8.69 23.15
N PRO A 686 -60.81 7.89 23.61
CA PRO A 686 -61.17 6.63 22.94
C PRO A 686 -62.61 6.58 22.39
N SER A 687 -62.96 5.52 21.64
CA SER A 687 -64.30 4.92 21.67
C SER A 687 -64.27 3.46 21.19
N ARG A 688 -64.86 2.59 22.02
CA ARG A 688 -65.12 1.17 21.80
C ARG A 688 -66.30 0.95 20.85
N ALA A 689 -66.29 -0.25 20.26
CA ALA A 689 -67.40 -1.20 20.10
C ALA A 689 -67.83 -1.46 18.64
N LEU A 690 -67.62 -2.69 18.18
CA LEU A 690 -68.68 -3.71 18.13
C LEU A 690 -68.09 -5.06 17.70
N ALA A 691 -68.38 -6.08 18.49
CA ALA A 691 -68.14 -7.48 18.18
C ALA A 691 -69.30 -8.02 17.34
N PHE A 692 -69.03 -8.95 16.43
CA PHE A 692 -69.85 -10.15 16.27
C PHE A 692 -68.97 -11.28 15.77
N SER A 693 -68.97 -12.37 16.54
CA SER A 693 -68.39 -13.66 16.20
C SER A 693 -69.53 -14.56 15.72
N SER A 694 -69.31 -15.28 14.63
CA SER A 694 -69.90 -16.60 14.44
C SER A 694 -68.85 -17.53 13.85
N ARG A 695 -68.78 -18.70 14.47
CA ARG A 695 -67.79 -19.77 14.38
C ARG A 695 -68.38 -20.93 13.57
N ASN A 696 -67.50 -21.89 13.27
CA ASN A 696 -67.75 -23.31 12.91
C ASN A 696 -67.97 -23.54 11.41
N LEU A 697 -67.28 -24.48 10.74
CA LEU A 697 -66.60 -25.71 11.15
C LEU A 697 -65.24 -25.86 10.48
#